data_AF-C5K7K6-F1
#
_entry.id   AF-C5K7K6-F1
#
_cell.length_a   1.000
_cell.length_b   1.000
_cell.length_c   1.000
_cell.angle_alpha   90.00
_cell.angle_beta   90.00
_cell.angle_gamma   90.00
#
_symmetry.space_group_name_H-M   'P 1'
#
loop_
_entity.id
_entity.type
_entity.pdbx_description
1 polymer ?
#
loop_
_entity_poly.entity_id
_entity_poly.type
_entity_poly.pdbx_seq_one_letter_code
_entity_poly.pdbx_strand_id
1 'polypeptide(L)'
;MPVNSPAAGRNLTAEIAAPEFQKVIPNGVNGSEQQIPTRVDPDCTPPIVCLEVLENELTRVLHNRTDPSRLEKAKKVLERYKGNDWIIHQSCPSQHGFHVCGYSRVKVRHRTDLFQLLVLTWSPRSRSPIHNHPCERCFLMPLQGELYEERYKVDEEGPKEARQELIARTLIPIRTAAWIDNSLGWHAIENSGDGLGVSLHCYIPAYNQCKIIDTMSKEIRSVACLPKDVCMQPLHEAVMERTRKYIAAQEDCCSDDNPPIPVVSARGKQDIESAFASVSCPIAFEEECPPMDDDCLKRAVDFTCDLSVNTGHLFFFNQLFARPDPLAVAAEGLTAALNVNMYTFEMAPVMLLMEHRLLQHMASFLGWYEHMLQFDGMLLPGASHCNITALHVARQQLFPDTINEGLMGAGHPRGRLMVFTSANSHCSMERGCMMLGLGRKSLVYVKCDPETCQMIPSELENCINDEIEKGNTPFFVNATAGSTVAGAFDDCSALAGIAKKYGCWLHVDGALGASFLLARGEEPYDSGMDQADSISWNLHKLLGVPLQCSALLCRHSGCLKAAHEEQHASEVVLTRRMRVRFHAQAFPCLSPLDTVYCSSMSGRKADAFKAWILWKKMGDCGMANRVRLVYTHTQEFAAMLTSFPVRKQFDEAQLKYEEPIIEKMPNDVEGANDNAFHLAFQPTSACTCFWWVPYDLRDRFMKEGPSALSKELFTVACRMRAALLSEGSLMISFYSTEEKPAFWRIPNINPEISHEHMWAILKIVNRVGHFCFPPGTKKWESDPCLPGDCSMPSRPATPASTSWLVPPEFDELKKTRSAAQLLGGIEATGEFI
;
A
#
# COMPACT_ATOMS: atom_id res chain seq x y z
N MET A 1 58.68 9.55 20.41
CA MET A 1 59.56 10.69 20.06
C MET A 1 60.31 10.36 18.76
N PRO A 2 60.56 11.32 17.87
CA PRO A 2 59.84 12.58 17.63
C PRO A 2 59.51 12.82 16.13
N VAL A 3 58.33 13.39 15.82
CA VAL A 3 58.04 14.79 15.45
C VAL A 3 58.45 15.14 14.01
N ASN A 4 57.45 15.50 13.17
CA ASN A 4 57.40 16.77 12.44
C ASN A 4 56.12 16.89 11.61
N SER A 5 55.24 17.82 12.02
CA SER A 5 54.44 18.62 11.08
C SER A 5 55.32 19.78 10.57
N PRO A 6 54.96 20.41 9.43
CA PRO A 6 54.13 21.61 9.58
C PRO A 6 53.03 21.75 8.51
N ALA A 7 52.01 22.50 8.90
CA ALA A 7 50.92 22.97 8.08
C ALA A 7 51.37 23.97 7.01
N ALA A 8 50.73 23.93 5.83
CA ALA A 8 50.44 25.10 5.00
C ALA A 8 49.31 24.75 4.04
N GLY A 9 48.18 25.45 4.17
CA GLY A 9 46.98 25.21 3.38
C GLY A 9 47.13 25.58 1.91
N ARG A 10 46.48 24.79 1.04
CA ARG A 10 46.01 25.21 -0.28
C ARG A 10 44.69 24.51 -0.59
N ASN A 11 43.62 25.31 -0.56
CA ASN A 11 42.33 24.97 -1.15
C ASN A 11 42.51 24.86 -2.66
N LEU A 12 42.17 23.71 -3.23
CA LEU A 12 41.95 23.51 -4.67
C LEU A 12 40.66 22.70 -4.83
N THR A 13 39.53 23.41 -4.81
CA THR A 13 38.27 22.92 -5.36
C THR A 13 38.30 23.16 -6.87
N ALA A 14 38.39 22.09 -7.65
CA ALA A 14 38.23 22.13 -9.10
C ALA A 14 36.75 21.99 -9.45
N GLU A 15 36.29 22.94 -10.27
CA GLU A 15 34.93 23.15 -10.77
C GLU A 15 34.49 22.04 -11.73
N ILE A 16 33.25 21.58 -11.60
CA ILE A 16 32.47 20.98 -12.70
C ILE A 16 31.19 21.81 -12.82
N ALA A 17 31.04 22.43 -13.98
CA ALA A 17 30.01 23.41 -14.32
C ALA A 17 28.60 22.79 -14.39
N ALA A 18 27.64 23.48 -13.77
CA ALA A 18 26.20 23.35 -14.02
C ALA A 18 25.71 24.64 -14.70
N PRO A 19 24.87 24.60 -15.75
CA PRO A 19 24.40 25.80 -16.39
C PRO A 19 23.27 26.49 -15.59
N GLU A 20 23.48 27.77 -15.31
CA GLU A 20 22.56 28.69 -14.63
C GLU A 20 21.30 28.99 -15.46
N PHE A 21 20.12 28.89 -14.83
CA PHE A 21 18.89 29.51 -15.32
C PHE A 21 18.75 30.91 -14.72
N GLN A 22 19.04 31.95 -15.52
CA GLN A 22 18.73 33.34 -15.15
C GLN A 22 17.22 33.59 -15.17
N LYS A 23 16.64 33.84 -14.00
CA LYS A 23 15.33 34.48 -13.83
C LYS A 23 15.48 35.98 -14.12
N VAL A 24 14.90 36.45 -15.21
CA VAL A 24 14.64 37.88 -15.43
C VAL A 24 13.21 38.17 -14.98
N ILE A 25 13.08 38.97 -13.92
CA ILE A 25 11.82 39.55 -13.44
C ILE A 25 11.72 40.98 -14.00
N PRO A 26 10.62 41.37 -14.65
CA PRO A 26 10.25 42.78 -14.75
C PRO A 26 9.19 43.13 -13.70
N ASN A 27 9.47 44.20 -12.96
CA ASN A 27 8.58 44.83 -11.98
C ASN A 27 7.36 45.52 -12.63
N GLY A 28 6.19 45.28 -12.05
CA GLY A 28 5.14 46.28 -11.75
C GLY A 28 4.29 46.83 -12.90
N VAL A 29 2.96 46.71 -12.76
CA VAL A 29 1.99 47.83 -12.71
C VAL A 29 0.59 47.28 -12.41
N ASN A 30 -0.17 48.09 -11.66
CA ASN A 30 -1.45 47.90 -11.00
C ASN A 30 -2.62 47.37 -11.84
N GLY A 31 -3.62 46.86 -11.12
CA GLY A 31 -4.87 46.37 -11.65
C GLY A 31 -5.79 47.42 -12.27
N SER A 32 -6.62 46.93 -13.19
CA SER A 32 -7.93 47.47 -13.55
C SER A 32 -8.69 46.38 -14.32
N GLU A 33 -9.91 46.10 -13.90
CA GLU A 33 -10.90 45.35 -14.68
C GLU A 33 -11.04 45.98 -16.07
N GLN A 34 -10.80 45.22 -17.14
CA GLN A 34 -11.22 45.61 -18.49
C GLN A 34 -11.75 44.42 -19.29
N GLN A 35 -13.07 44.46 -19.46
CA GLN A 35 -13.88 44.08 -20.62
C GLN A 35 -13.27 43.14 -21.67
N ILE A 36 -13.96 42.02 -21.88
CA ILE A 36 -13.83 41.09 -23.00
C ILE A 36 -14.06 41.84 -24.33
N PRO A 37 -13.06 41.92 -25.25
CA PRO A 37 -13.31 42.37 -26.61
C PRO A 37 -13.76 41.19 -27.47
N THR A 38 -15.04 41.23 -27.85
CA THR A 38 -15.64 40.38 -28.87
C THR A 38 -15.18 40.81 -30.28
N ARG A 39 -14.10 40.19 -30.76
CA ARG A 39 -13.87 39.81 -32.17
C ARG A 39 -12.44 39.27 -32.32
N VAL A 40 -12.31 37.94 -32.41
CA VAL A 40 -11.05 37.31 -32.82
C VAL A 40 -11.15 37.00 -34.32
N ASP A 41 -10.13 37.49 -35.02
CA ASP A 41 -9.81 37.23 -36.43
C ASP A 41 -9.81 35.72 -36.73
N PRO A 42 -10.48 35.22 -37.79
CA PRO A 42 -10.59 33.79 -38.08
C PRO A 42 -9.24 33.06 -38.29
N ASP A 43 -8.14 33.79 -38.51
CA ASP A 43 -6.80 33.21 -38.71
C ASP A 43 -5.93 33.14 -37.44
N CYS A 44 -6.45 33.52 -36.27
CA CYS A 44 -5.66 33.64 -35.03
C CYS A 44 -5.89 32.49 -34.03
N THR A 45 -5.93 31.23 -34.50
CA THR A 45 -6.05 30.09 -33.58
C THR A 45 -4.67 29.65 -33.09
N PRO A 46 -4.40 29.59 -31.77
CA PRO A 46 -3.05 29.30 -31.26
C PRO A 46 -2.55 27.90 -31.66
N PRO A 47 -1.22 27.73 -31.79
CA PRO A 47 -0.61 26.43 -32.06
C PRO A 47 -0.86 25.47 -30.90
N ILE A 48 -1.03 24.19 -31.22
CA ILE A 48 -1.23 23.14 -30.23
C ILE A 48 0.15 22.65 -29.79
N VAL A 49 0.47 22.81 -28.51
CA VAL A 49 1.83 22.59 -27.96
C VAL A 49 2.05 21.21 -27.33
N CYS A 50 1.00 20.43 -27.11
CA CYS A 50 1.09 19.05 -26.58
C CYS A 50 0.01 18.13 -27.16
N LEU A 51 0.24 16.82 -27.10
CA LEU A 51 -0.62 15.75 -27.61
C LEU A 51 -1.97 15.67 -26.88
N GLU A 52 -2.02 16.09 -25.61
CA GLU A 52 -3.27 16.15 -24.83
C GLU A 52 -4.23 17.21 -25.37
N VAL A 53 -3.74 18.42 -25.64
CA VAL A 53 -4.56 19.47 -26.26
C VAL A 53 -4.95 19.08 -27.68
N LEU A 54 -4.07 18.39 -28.41
CA LEU A 54 -4.37 17.84 -29.73
C LEU A 54 -5.53 16.84 -29.69
N GLU A 55 -5.53 15.93 -28.72
CA GLU A 55 -6.60 14.95 -28.51
C GLU A 55 -7.94 15.64 -28.24
N ASN A 56 -7.96 16.66 -27.39
CA ASN A 56 -9.18 17.40 -27.04
C ASN A 56 -9.78 18.13 -28.25
N GLU A 57 -8.95 18.80 -29.05
CA GLU A 57 -9.39 19.51 -30.25
C GLU A 57 -9.85 18.54 -31.36
N LEU A 58 -9.15 17.41 -31.55
CA LEU A 58 -9.58 16.36 -32.47
C LEU A 58 -10.91 15.75 -32.04
N THR A 59 -11.07 15.49 -30.74
CA THR A 59 -12.33 15.00 -30.17
C THR A 59 -13.46 15.96 -30.49
N ARG A 60 -13.27 17.26 -30.23
CA ARG A 60 -14.28 18.30 -30.48
C ARG A 60 -14.71 18.36 -31.94
N VAL A 61 -13.76 18.29 -32.87
CA VAL A 61 -14.03 18.36 -34.31
C VAL A 61 -14.66 17.06 -34.84
N LEU A 62 -14.25 15.90 -34.32
CA LEU A 62 -14.70 14.60 -34.81
C LEU A 62 -15.98 14.08 -34.14
N HIS A 63 -16.40 14.69 -33.02
CA HIS A 63 -17.59 14.31 -32.27
C HIS A 63 -18.87 14.40 -33.11
N ASN A 64 -19.00 15.46 -33.92
CA ASN A 64 -20.16 15.61 -34.81
C ASN A 64 -19.99 14.77 -36.08
N ARG A 65 -20.47 13.53 -36.06
CA ARG A 65 -20.28 12.57 -37.15
C ARG A 65 -21.00 12.91 -38.46
N THR A 66 -22.00 13.79 -38.41
CA THR A 66 -22.79 14.20 -39.59
C THR A 66 -22.20 15.40 -40.32
N ASP A 67 -21.18 16.08 -39.76
CA ASP A 67 -20.50 17.19 -40.42
C ASP A 67 -19.58 16.70 -41.55
N PRO A 68 -19.85 17.04 -42.83
CA PRO A 68 -19.02 16.60 -43.96
C PRO A 68 -17.63 17.26 -43.96
N SER A 69 -17.45 18.38 -43.26
CA SER A 69 -16.18 19.12 -43.19
C SER A 69 -15.25 18.65 -42.05
N ARG A 70 -15.69 17.70 -41.21
CA ARG A 70 -14.95 17.28 -40.01
C ARG A 70 -13.55 16.73 -40.29
N LEU A 71 -13.35 16.07 -41.43
CA LEU A 71 -12.04 15.50 -41.81
C LEU A 71 -11.06 16.62 -42.20
N GLU A 72 -11.53 17.59 -42.98
CA GLU A 72 -10.75 18.78 -43.33
C GLU A 72 -10.41 19.62 -42.07
N LYS A 73 -11.36 19.74 -41.14
CA LYS A 73 -11.11 20.37 -39.84
C LYS A 73 -10.09 19.58 -39.01
N ALA A 74 -10.17 18.25 -39.01
CA ALA A 74 -9.22 17.40 -38.29
C ALA A 74 -7.80 17.50 -38.87
N LYS A 75 -7.67 17.60 -40.20
CA LYS A 75 -6.41 17.90 -40.88
C LYS A 75 -5.80 19.21 -40.37
N LYS A 76 -6.59 20.29 -40.35
CA LYS A 76 -6.15 21.60 -39.84
C LYS A 76 -5.74 21.54 -38.36
N VAL A 77 -6.44 20.75 -37.55
CA VAL A 77 -6.08 20.52 -36.13
C VAL A 77 -4.74 19.77 -36.02
N LEU A 78 -4.50 18.74 -36.83
CA LEU A 78 -3.20 18.03 -36.86
C LEU A 78 -2.06 18.98 -37.26
N GLU A 79 -2.24 19.80 -38.29
CA GLU A 79 -1.20 20.72 -38.78
C GLU A 79 -0.92 21.87 -37.79
N ARG A 80 -1.89 22.21 -36.93
CA ARG A 80 -1.70 23.13 -35.79
C ARG A 80 -0.82 22.56 -34.68
N TYR A 81 -0.57 21.25 -34.62
CA TYR A 81 0.31 20.65 -33.63
C TYR A 81 1.78 20.98 -33.86
N LYS A 82 2.34 21.82 -32.98
CA LYS A 82 3.75 22.27 -32.98
C LYS A 82 4.52 21.77 -31.76
N GLY A 83 3.93 20.91 -30.93
CA GLY A 83 4.58 20.28 -29.77
C GLY A 83 5.76 19.35 -30.12
N ASN A 84 6.57 19.06 -29.09
CA ASN A 84 7.70 18.13 -29.12
C ASN A 84 7.59 17.00 -28.08
N ASP A 85 6.46 16.90 -27.39
CA ASP A 85 6.15 15.84 -26.43
C ASP A 85 5.94 14.46 -27.11
N TRP A 86 6.00 14.38 -28.44
CA TRP A 86 6.13 13.11 -29.15
C TRP A 86 7.50 12.44 -28.93
N ILE A 87 8.54 13.18 -28.52
CA ILE A 87 9.90 12.64 -28.32
C ILE A 87 9.91 11.56 -27.23
N ILE A 88 9.11 11.70 -26.16
CA ILE A 88 9.01 10.68 -25.10
C ILE A 88 8.39 9.36 -25.59
N HIS A 89 7.72 9.39 -26.75
CA HIS A 89 7.10 8.24 -27.40
C HIS A 89 7.94 7.69 -28.55
N GLN A 90 9.09 8.32 -28.84
CA GLN A 90 10.05 7.81 -29.79
C GLN A 90 10.66 6.51 -29.25
N SER A 91 10.52 5.43 -30.01
CA SER A 91 11.08 4.12 -29.64
C SER A 91 12.05 3.66 -30.73
N CYS A 92 13.25 3.23 -30.33
CA CYS A 92 14.21 2.67 -31.27
C CYS A 92 13.69 1.30 -31.75
N PRO A 93 13.50 1.07 -33.06
CA PRO A 93 13.15 -0.25 -33.57
C PRO A 93 14.31 -1.22 -33.23
N SER A 94 14.07 -2.20 -32.36
CA SER A 94 15.13 -3.12 -31.92
C SER A 94 15.63 -3.98 -33.09
N GLN A 95 16.94 -3.93 -33.35
CA GLN A 95 17.61 -4.86 -34.28
C GLN A 95 17.72 -6.30 -33.73
N HIS A 96 17.21 -6.57 -32.52
CA HIS A 96 17.33 -7.85 -31.85
C HIS A 96 15.93 -8.37 -31.48
N GLY A 97 15.44 -9.34 -32.26
CA GLY A 97 14.25 -10.15 -31.94
C GLY A 97 13.09 -10.02 -32.94
N PHE A 98 13.00 -10.98 -33.87
CA PHE A 98 11.79 -11.46 -34.58
C PHE A 98 10.77 -10.48 -35.20
N HIS A 99 11.03 -9.17 -35.27
CA HIS A 99 10.17 -8.21 -35.98
C HIS A 99 10.81 -7.74 -37.29
N VAL A 100 10.22 -8.16 -38.40
CA VAL A 100 10.66 -7.90 -39.79
C VAL A 100 10.33 -6.46 -40.25
N CYS A 101 9.80 -5.59 -39.39
CA CYS A 101 9.39 -4.24 -39.77
C CYS A 101 10.43 -3.21 -39.31
N GLY A 102 11.03 -2.48 -40.25
CA GLY A 102 12.03 -1.43 -39.99
C GLY A 102 11.51 -0.17 -39.29
N TYR A 103 10.34 -0.22 -38.63
CA TYR A 103 9.72 0.90 -37.93
C TYR A 103 8.93 0.42 -36.69
N SER A 104 8.81 1.29 -35.68
CA SER A 104 7.99 1.08 -34.48
C SER A 104 6.65 1.81 -34.58
N ARG A 105 5.66 1.37 -33.80
CA ARG A 105 4.32 1.98 -33.67
C ARG A 105 3.99 2.14 -32.20
N VAL A 106 3.82 3.37 -31.72
CA VAL A 106 3.44 3.66 -30.32
C VAL A 106 2.10 4.38 -30.32
N LYS A 107 1.08 3.77 -29.71
CA LYS A 107 -0.22 4.41 -29.51
C LYS A 107 -0.06 5.49 -28.43
N VAL A 108 -0.30 6.74 -28.79
CA VAL A 108 -0.08 7.87 -27.87
C VAL A 108 -1.37 8.39 -27.27
N ARG A 109 -2.48 8.39 -28.01
CA ARG A 109 -3.82 8.79 -27.54
C ARG A 109 -4.88 8.01 -28.32
N HIS A 110 -6.06 7.79 -27.72
CA HIS A 110 -7.18 7.16 -28.41
C HIS A 110 -8.51 7.60 -27.82
N ARG A 111 -9.55 7.63 -28.68
CA ARG A 111 -10.95 7.73 -28.27
C ARG A 111 -11.69 6.60 -28.97
N THR A 112 -12.19 5.65 -28.19
CA THR A 112 -12.65 4.31 -28.59
C THR A 112 -13.49 4.28 -29.87
N ASP A 113 -14.25 5.35 -30.16
CA ASP A 113 -15.21 5.39 -31.25
C ASP A 113 -14.93 6.51 -32.28
N LEU A 114 -13.89 7.31 -32.08
CA LEU A 114 -13.63 8.52 -32.87
C LEU A 114 -12.34 8.44 -33.65
N PHE A 115 -11.21 8.24 -32.97
CA PHE A 115 -9.91 8.21 -33.61
C PHE A 115 -8.84 7.54 -32.75
N GLN A 116 -7.71 7.22 -33.39
CA GLN A 116 -6.49 6.76 -32.74
C GLN A 116 -5.30 7.57 -33.24
N LEU A 117 -4.46 8.04 -32.30
CA LEU A 117 -3.19 8.71 -32.57
C LEU A 117 -2.01 7.78 -32.28
N LEU A 118 -1.10 7.69 -33.24
CA LEU A 118 0.10 6.87 -33.16
C LEU A 118 1.34 7.70 -33.51
N VAL A 119 2.44 7.50 -32.78
CA VAL A 119 3.77 7.96 -33.17
C VAL A 119 4.52 6.77 -33.75
N LEU A 120 4.99 6.90 -34.99
CA LEU A 120 5.77 5.90 -35.69
C LEU A 120 7.22 6.37 -35.79
N THR A 121 8.17 5.51 -35.41
CA THR A 121 9.61 5.78 -35.57
C THR A 121 10.18 4.85 -36.63
N TRP A 122 10.74 5.43 -37.68
CA TRP A 122 11.24 4.75 -38.86
C TRP A 122 12.76 4.66 -38.78
N SER A 123 13.30 3.44 -38.93
CA SER A 123 14.75 3.26 -39.04
C SER A 123 15.27 3.95 -40.31
N PRO A 124 16.56 4.32 -40.37
CA PRO A 124 17.16 4.77 -41.62
C PRO A 124 16.95 3.76 -42.74
N ARG A 125 16.64 4.24 -43.95
CA ARG A 125 16.48 3.40 -45.16
C ARG A 125 15.48 2.25 -44.98
N SER A 126 14.40 2.51 -44.23
CA SER A 126 13.35 1.53 -43.94
C SER A 126 12.05 1.87 -44.65
N ARG A 127 11.20 0.86 -44.79
CA ARG A 127 9.94 0.98 -45.50
C ARG A 127 8.88 0.07 -44.89
N SER A 128 7.62 0.52 -44.90
CA SER A 128 6.47 -0.34 -44.58
C SER A 128 6.13 -1.29 -45.75
N PRO A 129 5.47 -2.43 -45.48
CA PRO A 129 4.77 -3.18 -46.52
C PRO A 129 3.77 -2.30 -47.27
N ILE A 130 3.41 -2.71 -48.50
CA ILE A 130 2.29 -2.11 -49.23
C ILE A 130 1.01 -2.56 -48.55
N HIS A 131 0.17 -1.62 -48.11
CA HIS A 131 -1.03 -1.92 -47.32
C HIS A 131 -2.21 -1.04 -47.70
N ASN A 132 -3.41 -1.55 -47.37
CA ASN A 132 -4.64 -0.80 -47.48
C ASN A 132 -5.04 -0.18 -46.13
N HIS A 133 -5.96 0.78 -46.20
CA HIS A 133 -6.61 1.40 -45.07
C HIS A 133 -8.12 1.13 -45.19
N PRO A 134 -8.68 0.11 -44.53
CA PRO A 134 -10.09 -0.28 -44.72
C PRO A 134 -11.12 0.81 -44.36
N CYS A 135 -10.66 1.94 -43.83
CA CYS A 135 -11.44 3.15 -43.64
C CYS A 135 -10.79 4.31 -44.44
N GLU A 136 -11.59 5.01 -45.23
CA GLU A 136 -11.21 6.10 -46.17
C GLU A 136 -10.74 7.40 -45.49
N ARG A 137 -10.13 7.36 -44.30
CA ARG A 137 -10.07 8.51 -43.38
C ARG A 137 -8.82 8.58 -42.50
N CYS A 138 -7.63 8.35 -43.07
CA CYS A 138 -6.38 8.34 -42.31
C CYS A 138 -5.49 9.53 -42.67
N PHE A 139 -4.75 10.04 -41.68
CA PHE A 139 -3.75 11.09 -41.85
C PHE A 139 -2.38 10.62 -41.40
N LEU A 140 -1.35 11.08 -42.11
CA LEU A 140 0.06 10.96 -41.72
C LEU A 140 0.72 12.33 -41.78
N MET A 141 1.38 12.74 -40.70
CA MET A 141 2.15 13.98 -40.64
C MET A 141 3.58 13.69 -40.18
N PRO A 142 4.60 13.90 -41.03
CA PRO A 142 5.99 13.75 -40.63
C PRO A 142 6.36 14.80 -39.57
N LEU A 143 7.02 14.36 -38.51
CA LEU A 143 7.55 15.19 -37.43
C LEU A 143 9.07 15.36 -37.56
N GLN A 144 9.75 14.36 -38.15
CA GLN A 144 11.19 14.32 -38.36
C GLN A 144 11.54 13.41 -39.55
N GLY A 145 12.63 13.69 -40.26
CA GLY A 145 13.17 12.85 -41.33
C GLY A 145 12.51 13.04 -42.69
N GLU A 146 12.94 12.24 -43.67
CA GLU A 146 12.52 12.31 -45.07
C GLU A 146 11.59 11.14 -45.40
N LEU A 147 10.28 11.35 -45.21
CA LEU A 147 9.27 10.31 -45.41
C LEU A 147 8.57 10.48 -46.77
N TYR A 148 8.67 9.44 -47.60
CA TYR A 148 7.98 9.33 -48.89
C TYR A 148 6.76 8.43 -48.76
N GLU A 149 5.64 8.85 -49.35
CA GLU A 149 4.51 7.97 -49.63
C GLU A 149 4.61 7.45 -51.07
N GLU A 150 4.63 6.13 -51.19
CA GLU A 150 4.47 5.44 -52.46
C GLU A 150 3.04 4.90 -52.57
N ARG A 151 2.33 5.21 -53.65
CA ARG A 151 0.97 4.74 -53.92
C ARG A 151 0.97 3.68 -55.00
N TYR A 152 0.15 2.67 -54.83
CA TYR A 152 0.07 1.48 -55.67
C TYR A 152 -1.37 1.22 -56.10
N LYS A 153 -1.54 0.89 -57.37
CA LYS A 153 -2.75 0.25 -57.88
C LYS A 153 -2.63 -1.24 -57.60
N VAL A 154 -3.56 -1.79 -56.83
CA VAL A 154 -3.54 -3.20 -56.44
C VAL A 154 -4.76 -3.91 -57.02
N ASP A 155 -4.52 -4.97 -57.78
CA ASP A 155 -5.58 -5.87 -58.28
C ASP A 155 -5.69 -7.08 -57.36
N GLU A 156 -6.62 -7.04 -56.40
CA GLU A 156 -6.73 -8.09 -55.38
C GLU A 156 -7.00 -9.49 -55.96
N GLU A 157 -7.62 -9.57 -57.15
CA GLU A 157 -8.04 -10.83 -57.79
C GLU A 157 -7.09 -11.26 -58.93
N GLY A 158 -6.21 -10.37 -59.39
CA GLY A 158 -5.29 -10.61 -60.50
C GLY A 158 -4.09 -11.53 -60.17
N PRO A 159 -3.33 -11.98 -61.19
CA PRO A 159 -2.16 -12.85 -61.04
C PRO A 159 -1.05 -12.20 -60.18
N LYS A 160 -0.36 -13.01 -59.37
CA LYS A 160 0.61 -12.54 -58.35
C LYS A 160 1.72 -11.67 -58.93
N GLU A 161 2.11 -11.91 -60.18
CA GLU A 161 3.22 -11.27 -60.88
C GLU A 161 2.91 -9.83 -61.31
N ALA A 162 1.63 -9.48 -61.49
CA ALA A 162 1.17 -8.16 -61.95
C ALA A 162 0.23 -7.46 -60.95
N ARG A 163 0.18 -7.96 -59.71
CA ARG A 163 -0.80 -7.60 -58.69
C ARG A 163 -0.67 -6.16 -58.16
N GLN A 164 0.47 -5.51 -58.37
CA GLN A 164 0.76 -4.18 -57.85
C GLN A 164 1.52 -3.33 -58.89
N GLU A 165 1.06 -2.11 -59.11
CA GLU A 165 1.70 -1.14 -60.00
C GLU A 165 1.91 0.18 -59.24
N LEU A 166 3.13 0.72 -59.22
CA LEU A 166 3.42 2.00 -58.58
C LEU A 166 2.78 3.15 -59.37
N ILE A 167 1.90 3.90 -58.73
CA ILE A 167 1.21 5.07 -59.29
C ILE A 167 2.05 6.33 -59.09
N ALA A 168 2.53 6.55 -57.86
CA ALA A 168 3.20 7.79 -57.49
C ALA A 168 4.14 7.57 -56.29
N ARG A 169 5.19 8.40 -56.20
CA ARG A 169 6.09 8.49 -55.05
C ARG A 169 6.27 9.96 -54.68
N THR A 170 5.83 10.34 -53.49
CA THR A 170 5.71 11.75 -53.08
C THR A 170 6.38 11.99 -51.72
N LEU A 171 7.27 12.98 -51.64
CA LEU A 171 7.84 13.43 -50.37
C LEU A 171 6.77 14.18 -49.56
N ILE A 172 6.56 13.79 -48.30
CA ILE A 172 5.63 14.49 -47.41
C ILE A 172 6.42 15.54 -46.61
N PRO A 173 6.09 16.84 -46.71
CA PRO A 173 6.77 17.87 -45.93
C PRO A 173 6.55 17.70 -44.42
N ILE A 174 7.58 18.05 -43.64
CA ILE A 174 7.50 18.06 -42.17
C ILE A 174 6.38 19.00 -41.71
N ARG A 175 5.56 18.53 -40.77
CA ARG A 175 4.40 19.23 -40.17
C ARG A 175 3.26 19.53 -41.16
N THR A 176 3.20 18.80 -42.27
CA THR A 176 2.07 18.81 -43.21
C THR A 176 1.36 17.46 -43.19
N ALA A 177 0.04 17.46 -43.04
CA ALA A 177 -0.73 16.24 -42.95
C ALA A 177 -1.11 15.73 -44.36
N ALA A 178 -0.62 14.55 -44.74
CA ALA A 178 -1.02 13.84 -45.94
C ALA A 178 -2.30 13.04 -45.69
N TRP A 179 -3.22 13.11 -46.65
CA TRP A 179 -4.45 12.31 -46.67
C TRP A 179 -4.17 10.93 -47.28
N ILE A 180 -4.56 9.89 -46.56
CA ILE A 180 -4.41 8.50 -46.95
C ILE A 180 -5.81 7.89 -47.09
N ASP A 181 -6.11 7.44 -48.30
CA ASP A 181 -7.38 6.83 -48.67
C ASP A 181 -7.16 5.78 -49.76
N ASN A 182 -7.87 4.65 -49.66
CA ASN A 182 -7.83 3.57 -50.65
C ASN A 182 -8.29 4.02 -52.03
N SER A 183 -9.13 5.07 -52.13
CA SER A 183 -9.50 5.63 -53.43
C SER A 183 -8.29 6.18 -54.21
N LEU A 184 -7.20 6.50 -53.51
CA LEU A 184 -5.93 6.95 -54.07
C LEU A 184 -4.94 5.81 -54.35
N GLY A 185 -5.31 4.57 -53.99
CA GLY A 185 -4.47 3.38 -54.06
C GLY A 185 -4.03 2.87 -52.68
N TRP A 186 -3.46 1.67 -52.65
CA TRP A 186 -2.74 1.16 -51.48
C TRP A 186 -1.42 1.91 -51.37
N HIS A 187 -0.77 1.88 -50.22
CA HIS A 187 0.46 2.68 -50.07
C HIS A 187 1.54 2.02 -49.22
N ALA A 188 2.74 2.56 -49.33
CA ALA A 188 3.88 2.26 -48.47
C ALA A 188 4.59 3.55 -48.07
N ILE A 189 5.03 3.61 -46.82
CA ILE A 189 5.81 4.73 -46.31
C ILE A 189 7.27 4.31 -46.25
N GLU A 190 8.14 5.11 -46.86
CA GLU A 190 9.58 4.91 -46.91
C GLU A 190 10.29 6.07 -46.19
N ASN A 191 11.19 5.74 -45.27
CA ASN A 191 12.20 6.67 -44.78
C ASN A 191 13.46 6.50 -45.63
N SER A 192 13.67 7.41 -46.60
CA SER A 192 14.84 7.36 -47.48
C SER A 192 16.10 7.97 -46.83
N GLY A 193 15.96 8.66 -45.70
CA GLY A 193 17.06 9.33 -45.02
C GLY A 193 18.00 8.38 -44.27
N ASP A 194 19.21 8.87 -43.99
CA ASP A 194 20.23 8.19 -43.16
C ASP A 194 19.97 8.31 -41.64
N GLY A 195 19.01 9.14 -41.25
CA GLY A 195 18.58 9.34 -39.86
C GLY A 195 17.23 8.69 -39.54
N LEU A 196 16.82 8.78 -38.27
CA LEU A 196 15.48 8.36 -37.84
C LEU A 196 14.42 9.29 -38.44
N GLY A 197 13.41 8.67 -39.04
CA GLY A 197 12.16 9.34 -39.40
C GLY A 197 11.13 9.20 -38.28
N VAL A 198 10.29 10.21 -38.08
CA VAL A 198 9.17 10.15 -37.12
C VAL A 198 7.92 10.71 -37.79
N SER A 199 6.79 10.01 -37.66
CA SER A 199 5.49 10.49 -38.13
C SER A 199 4.41 10.35 -37.07
N LEU A 200 3.46 11.29 -37.08
CA LEU A 200 2.20 11.21 -36.35
C LEU A 200 1.11 10.68 -37.28
N HIS A 201 0.46 9.58 -36.90
CA HIS A 201 -0.64 8.99 -37.65
C HIS A 201 -1.95 9.18 -36.89
N CYS A 202 -3.02 9.53 -37.61
CA CYS A 202 -4.37 9.65 -37.06
C CYS A 202 -5.34 8.79 -37.88
N TYR A 203 -5.97 7.81 -37.24
CA TYR A 203 -6.95 6.90 -37.88
C TYR A 203 -8.36 7.25 -37.42
N ILE A 204 -9.31 7.45 -38.35
CA ILE A 204 -10.66 7.98 -38.05
C ILE A 204 -11.77 7.17 -38.76
N PRO A 205 -12.47 6.22 -38.12
CA PRO A 205 -12.25 5.72 -36.77
C PRO A 205 -11.01 4.82 -36.70
N ALA A 206 -10.66 4.40 -35.49
CA ALA A 206 -9.64 3.39 -35.29
C ALA A 206 -10.04 2.09 -36.00
N TYR A 207 -9.06 1.39 -36.61
CA TYR A 207 -9.27 0.09 -37.23
C TYR A 207 -8.15 -0.87 -36.81
N ASN A 208 -8.51 -2.13 -36.61
CA ASN A 208 -7.63 -3.10 -35.96
C ASN A 208 -6.92 -4.04 -36.93
N GLN A 209 -7.33 -4.05 -38.21
CA GLN A 209 -6.78 -4.92 -39.24
C GLN A 209 -6.61 -4.19 -40.57
N CYS A 210 -5.55 -4.45 -41.31
CA CYS A 210 -5.36 -4.03 -42.70
C CYS A 210 -4.91 -5.23 -43.53
N LYS A 211 -5.11 -5.15 -44.84
CA LYS A 211 -4.47 -6.06 -45.80
C LYS A 211 -3.10 -5.51 -46.16
N ILE A 212 -2.09 -6.38 -46.15
CA ILE A 212 -0.76 -6.08 -46.68
C ILE A 212 -0.41 -7.02 -47.81
N ILE A 213 0.41 -6.55 -48.75
CA ILE A 213 1.10 -7.39 -49.73
C ILE A 213 2.46 -7.79 -49.15
N ASP A 214 2.68 -9.08 -48.98
CA ASP A 214 4.00 -9.59 -48.63
C ASP A 214 4.97 -9.36 -49.80
N THR A 215 6.06 -8.66 -49.54
CA THR A 215 6.99 -8.24 -50.60
C THR A 215 7.69 -9.42 -51.28
N MET A 216 7.84 -10.55 -50.57
CA MET A 216 8.51 -11.76 -51.05
C MET A 216 7.54 -12.74 -51.70
N SER A 217 6.41 -13.06 -51.05
CA SER A 217 5.44 -14.04 -51.59
C SER A 217 4.41 -13.44 -52.55
N LYS A 218 4.30 -12.10 -52.60
CA LYS A 218 3.26 -11.35 -53.34
C LYS A 218 1.83 -11.71 -52.93
N GLU A 219 1.66 -12.33 -51.76
CA GLU A 219 0.35 -12.68 -51.22
C GLU A 219 -0.27 -11.52 -50.46
N ILE A 220 -1.59 -11.39 -50.58
CA ILE A 220 -2.38 -10.48 -49.76
C ILE A 220 -2.76 -11.23 -48.49
N ARG A 221 -2.42 -10.66 -47.34
CA ARG A 221 -2.83 -11.18 -46.03
C ARG A 221 -3.41 -10.07 -45.17
N SER A 222 -4.41 -10.39 -44.37
CA SER A 222 -4.88 -9.51 -43.30
C SER A 222 -3.94 -9.58 -42.11
N VAL A 223 -3.49 -8.43 -41.61
CA VAL A 223 -2.63 -8.29 -40.43
C VAL A 223 -3.20 -7.28 -39.45
N ALA A 224 -2.91 -7.47 -38.17
CA ALA A 224 -3.27 -6.51 -37.14
C ALA A 224 -2.46 -5.20 -37.25
N CYS A 225 -3.14 -4.06 -37.13
CA CYS A 225 -2.55 -2.72 -37.27
C CYS A 225 -1.79 -2.23 -36.04
N LEU A 226 -1.89 -2.95 -34.93
CA LEU A 226 -1.08 -2.73 -33.74
C LEU A 226 0.06 -3.74 -33.73
N PRO A 227 1.22 -3.45 -33.10
CA PRO A 227 2.00 -4.53 -32.49
C PRO A 227 1.03 -5.43 -31.73
N LYS A 228 1.36 -6.70 -31.50
CA LYS A 228 0.78 -7.32 -30.31
C LYS A 228 1.22 -6.41 -29.15
N ASP A 229 0.39 -5.43 -28.76
CA ASP A 229 0.14 -5.17 -27.34
C ASP A 229 0.19 -6.57 -26.75
N VAL A 230 1.10 -6.84 -25.81
CA VAL A 230 1.11 -8.14 -25.14
C VAL A 230 -0.33 -8.34 -24.72
N CYS A 231 -1.08 -9.13 -25.50
CA CYS A 231 -2.53 -9.12 -25.45
C CYS A 231 -2.78 -9.91 -24.19
N MET A 232 -2.87 -9.18 -23.09
CA MET A 232 -3.23 -9.76 -21.83
C MET A 232 -4.58 -10.41 -22.09
N GLN A 233 -4.72 -11.64 -21.64
CA GLN A 233 -5.99 -12.33 -21.75
C GLN A 233 -7.08 -11.42 -21.15
N PRO A 234 -8.28 -11.34 -21.75
CA PRO A 234 -9.32 -10.41 -21.30
C PRO A 234 -9.60 -10.46 -19.80
N LEU A 235 -9.50 -11.66 -19.20
CA LEU A 235 -9.58 -11.83 -17.75
C LEU A 235 -8.47 -11.08 -16.99
N HIS A 236 -7.21 -11.20 -17.42
CA HIS A 236 -6.08 -10.48 -16.79
C HIS A 236 -6.25 -8.96 -16.87
N GLU A 237 -6.71 -8.45 -18.02
CA GLU A 237 -6.99 -7.02 -18.18
C GLU A 237 -8.13 -6.57 -17.27
N ALA A 238 -9.21 -7.36 -17.16
CA ALA A 238 -10.32 -7.07 -16.26
C ALA A 238 -9.88 -7.05 -14.78
N VAL A 239 -9.03 -8.00 -14.35
CA VAL A 239 -8.48 -8.03 -12.98
C VAL A 239 -7.61 -6.80 -12.70
N MET A 240 -6.72 -6.45 -13.63
CA MET A 240 -5.85 -5.28 -13.49
C MET A 240 -6.64 -3.97 -13.47
N GLU A 241 -7.64 -3.84 -14.35
CA GLU A 241 -8.51 -2.68 -14.39
C GLU A 241 -9.37 -2.56 -13.13
N ARG A 242 -9.90 -3.68 -12.61
CA ARG A 242 -10.65 -3.67 -11.34
C ARG A 242 -9.76 -3.28 -10.17
N THR A 243 -8.51 -3.76 -10.15
CA THR A 243 -7.49 -3.37 -9.16
C THR A 243 -7.20 -1.87 -9.24
N ARG A 244 -6.99 -1.34 -10.45
CA ARG A 244 -6.78 0.10 -10.69
C ARG A 244 -7.96 0.93 -10.19
N LYS A 245 -9.19 0.54 -10.51
CA LYS A 245 -10.42 1.20 -10.03
C LYS A 245 -10.53 1.15 -8.51
N TYR A 246 -10.16 0.03 -7.89
CA TYR A 246 -10.18 -0.10 -6.42
C TYR A 246 -9.19 0.86 -5.77
N ILE A 247 -7.97 0.98 -6.30
CA ILE A 247 -6.96 1.93 -5.83
C ILE A 247 -7.45 3.37 -6.02
N ALA A 248 -7.97 3.73 -7.20
CA ALA A 248 -8.47 5.07 -7.48
C ALA A 248 -9.66 5.44 -6.57
N ALA A 249 -10.59 4.52 -6.36
CA ALA A 249 -11.72 4.74 -5.45
C ALA A 249 -11.25 5.01 -4.01
N GLN A 250 -10.11 4.44 -3.59
CA GLN A 250 -9.52 4.74 -2.29
C GLN A 250 -8.90 6.13 -2.21
N GLU A 251 -8.42 6.70 -3.34
CA GLU A 251 -7.92 8.08 -3.44
C GLU A 251 -9.07 9.10 -3.51
N ASP A 252 -10.19 8.75 -4.15
CA ASP A 252 -11.37 9.62 -4.38
C ASP A 252 -12.43 9.57 -3.26
N CYS A 253 -12.15 8.94 -2.11
CA CYS A 253 -13.08 8.88 -0.96
C CYS A 253 -13.46 10.27 -0.38
N CYS A 254 -12.94 11.36 -0.95
CA CYS A 254 -13.12 12.75 -0.54
C CYS A 254 -14.01 13.59 -1.49
N SER A 255 -14.55 13.03 -2.59
CA SER A 255 -15.45 13.78 -3.47
C SER A 255 -16.92 13.66 -3.03
N ASP A 256 -17.61 14.78 -2.82
CA ASP A 256 -19.04 14.85 -2.49
C ASP A 256 -19.96 14.18 -3.56
N ASP A 257 -19.43 13.89 -4.74
CA ASP A 257 -20.18 13.40 -5.91
C ASP A 257 -20.35 11.86 -5.97
N ASN A 258 -19.75 11.09 -5.04
CA ASN A 258 -19.85 9.62 -5.02
C ASN A 258 -20.65 9.10 -3.80
N PRO A 259 -21.51 8.08 -3.95
CA PRO A 259 -22.23 7.49 -2.83
C PRO A 259 -21.24 6.88 -1.80
N PRO A 260 -21.48 7.05 -0.49
CA PRO A 260 -20.52 6.62 0.53
C PRO A 260 -20.39 5.09 0.58
N ILE A 261 -19.23 4.59 0.14
CA ILE A 261 -18.86 3.17 0.21
C ILE A 261 -18.69 2.79 1.69
N PRO A 262 -19.35 1.74 2.21
CA PRO A 262 -19.17 1.34 3.61
C PRO A 262 -17.73 0.86 3.88
N VAL A 263 -17.26 1.02 5.13
CA VAL A 263 -15.98 0.45 5.59
C VAL A 263 -15.97 -1.06 5.42
N VAL A 264 -17.13 -1.69 5.68
CA VAL A 264 -17.37 -3.12 5.48
C VAL A 264 -18.84 -3.35 5.23
N SER A 265 -19.15 -4.21 4.26
CA SER A 265 -20.48 -4.78 4.06
C SER A 265 -20.58 -6.07 4.87
N ALA A 266 -20.88 -5.97 6.17
CA ALA A 266 -20.93 -7.15 7.04
C ALA A 266 -21.99 -8.17 6.54
N ARG A 267 -21.54 -9.40 6.31
CA ARG A 267 -22.34 -10.51 5.80
C ARG A 267 -22.00 -11.78 6.57
N GLY A 268 -23.00 -12.63 6.79
CA GLY A 268 -22.76 -13.94 7.37
C GLY A 268 -22.01 -14.84 6.38
N LYS A 269 -21.39 -15.91 6.89
CA LYS A 269 -20.70 -16.92 6.05
C LYS A 269 -21.60 -17.39 4.89
N GLN A 270 -22.85 -17.75 5.20
CA GLN A 270 -23.81 -18.27 4.22
C GLN A 270 -24.18 -17.23 3.15
N ASP A 271 -24.28 -15.95 3.51
CA ASP A 271 -24.60 -14.88 2.56
C ASP A 271 -23.45 -14.69 1.56
N ILE A 272 -22.19 -14.75 2.04
CA ILE A 272 -21.00 -14.65 1.19
C ILE A 272 -20.93 -15.87 0.25
N GLU A 273 -21.11 -17.08 0.79
CA GLU A 273 -21.13 -18.31 -0.02
C GLU A 273 -22.24 -18.26 -1.09
N SER A 274 -23.44 -17.78 -0.72
CA SER A 274 -24.57 -17.63 -1.64
C SER A 274 -24.31 -16.57 -2.72
N ALA A 275 -23.65 -15.46 -2.39
CA ALA A 275 -23.29 -14.42 -3.35
C ALA A 275 -22.36 -14.96 -4.46
N PHE A 276 -21.33 -15.70 -4.07
CA PHE A 276 -20.40 -16.34 -5.01
C PHE A 276 -21.08 -17.47 -5.84
N ALA A 277 -21.97 -18.25 -5.21
CA ALA A 277 -22.77 -19.23 -5.93
C ALA A 277 -23.69 -18.58 -6.98
N SER A 278 -24.26 -17.40 -6.70
CA SER A 278 -25.18 -16.69 -7.61
C SER A 278 -24.54 -16.25 -8.93
N VAL A 279 -23.21 -16.12 -8.98
CA VAL A 279 -22.45 -15.80 -10.20
C VAL A 279 -21.82 -17.03 -10.87
N SER A 280 -22.24 -18.22 -10.44
CA SER A 280 -21.70 -19.51 -10.91
C SER A 280 -20.20 -19.67 -10.63
N CYS A 281 -19.71 -19.10 -9.53
CA CYS A 281 -18.33 -19.23 -9.07
C CYS A 281 -18.30 -19.49 -7.55
N PRO A 282 -18.79 -20.65 -7.07
CA PRO A 282 -18.83 -20.95 -5.64
C PRO A 282 -17.44 -20.90 -5.01
N ILE A 283 -17.35 -20.45 -3.74
CA ILE A 283 -16.09 -20.44 -2.97
C ILE A 283 -15.60 -21.87 -2.68
N ALA A 284 -16.53 -22.80 -2.50
CA ALA A 284 -16.22 -24.19 -2.17
C ALA A 284 -15.57 -24.90 -3.37
N PHE A 285 -14.55 -25.70 -3.10
CA PHE A 285 -14.01 -26.66 -4.06
C PHE A 285 -14.82 -27.96 -3.99
N GLU A 286 -15.26 -28.44 -5.15
CA GLU A 286 -15.90 -29.75 -5.31
C GLU A 286 -14.84 -30.84 -5.56
N GLU A 287 -15.22 -32.11 -5.42
CA GLU A 287 -14.31 -33.26 -5.61
C GLU A 287 -13.75 -33.34 -7.04
N GLU A 288 -14.55 -32.90 -8.02
CA GLU A 288 -14.14 -32.63 -9.40
C GLU A 288 -14.51 -31.19 -9.79
N CYS A 289 -13.55 -30.25 -9.72
CA CYS A 289 -13.77 -28.87 -10.15
C CYS A 289 -13.48 -28.69 -11.64
N PRO A 290 -14.49 -28.46 -12.50
CA PRO A 290 -14.24 -28.02 -13.87
C PRO A 290 -13.64 -26.61 -13.89
N PRO A 291 -12.91 -26.22 -14.95
CA PRO A 291 -12.49 -24.84 -15.13
C PRO A 291 -13.71 -23.91 -15.21
N MET A 292 -13.61 -22.76 -14.55
CA MET A 292 -14.65 -21.73 -14.58
C MET A 292 -14.51 -20.86 -15.84
N ASP A 293 -15.63 -20.34 -16.31
CA ASP A 293 -15.66 -19.35 -17.39
C ASP A 293 -15.09 -17.99 -16.95
N ASP A 294 -14.41 -17.30 -17.87
CA ASP A 294 -13.77 -16.00 -17.62
C ASP A 294 -14.77 -14.95 -17.10
N ASP A 295 -16.02 -14.94 -17.56
CA ASP A 295 -17.02 -13.98 -17.10
C ASP A 295 -17.51 -14.29 -15.68
N CYS A 296 -17.58 -15.57 -15.30
CA CYS A 296 -17.82 -15.96 -13.91
C CYS A 296 -16.68 -15.48 -13.00
N LEU A 297 -15.43 -15.64 -13.44
CA LEU A 297 -14.26 -15.19 -12.70
C LEU A 297 -14.20 -13.66 -12.57
N LYS A 298 -14.54 -12.90 -13.61
CA LYS A 298 -14.65 -11.43 -13.55
C LYS A 298 -15.65 -10.98 -12.49
N ARG A 299 -16.85 -11.59 -12.47
CA ARG A 299 -17.86 -11.28 -11.44
C ARG A 299 -17.38 -11.67 -10.04
N ALA A 300 -16.69 -12.80 -9.90
CA ALA A 300 -16.10 -13.21 -8.62
C ALA A 300 -15.05 -12.21 -8.11
N VAL A 301 -14.27 -11.60 -9.01
CA VAL A 301 -13.31 -10.53 -8.68
C VAL A 301 -14.04 -9.28 -8.17
N ASP A 302 -15.16 -8.90 -8.80
CA ASP A 302 -15.99 -7.79 -8.31
C ASP A 302 -16.55 -8.07 -6.90
N PHE A 303 -17.18 -9.24 -6.69
CA PHE A 303 -17.69 -9.66 -5.38
C PHE A 303 -16.58 -9.74 -4.32
N THR A 304 -15.38 -10.19 -4.68
CA THR A 304 -14.23 -10.20 -3.78
C THR A 304 -13.91 -8.79 -3.30
N CYS A 305 -13.91 -7.79 -4.18
CA CYS A 305 -13.65 -6.41 -3.81
C CYS A 305 -14.80 -5.81 -2.99
N ASP A 306 -16.04 -6.07 -3.36
CA ASP A 306 -17.23 -5.43 -2.79
C ASP A 306 -17.62 -5.99 -1.41
N LEU A 307 -17.31 -7.27 -1.17
CA LEU A 307 -17.57 -7.95 0.11
C LEU A 307 -16.36 -7.93 1.07
N SER A 308 -15.19 -7.51 0.59
CA SER A 308 -14.01 -7.33 1.45
C SER A 308 -14.11 -6.06 2.29
N VAL A 309 -13.40 -6.04 3.41
CA VAL A 309 -13.21 -4.82 4.21
C VAL A 309 -12.43 -3.80 3.38
N ASN A 310 -12.93 -2.57 3.30
CA ASN A 310 -12.20 -1.45 2.71
C ASN A 310 -11.19 -0.88 3.71
N THR A 311 -10.01 -1.50 3.77
CA THR A 311 -8.91 -1.06 4.64
C THR A 311 -8.34 0.31 4.27
N GLY A 312 -8.64 0.81 3.06
CA GLY A 312 -8.29 2.15 2.61
C GLY A 312 -9.28 3.24 3.04
N HIS A 313 -10.42 2.86 3.62
CA HIS A 313 -11.45 3.81 4.05
C HIS A 313 -10.96 4.67 5.23
N LEU A 314 -11.31 5.97 5.23
CA LEU A 314 -10.89 6.91 6.29
C LEU A 314 -11.41 6.51 7.68
N PHE A 315 -12.59 5.90 7.76
CA PHE A 315 -13.15 5.33 9.00
C PHE A 315 -12.76 3.87 9.30
N PHE A 316 -11.64 3.38 8.76
CA PHE A 316 -11.05 2.11 9.17
C PHE A 316 -9.98 2.30 10.27
N PHE A 317 -10.32 1.90 11.49
CA PHE A 317 -9.48 2.03 12.69
C PHE A 317 -9.31 0.69 13.45
N ASN A 318 -9.55 -0.42 12.77
CA ASN A 318 -9.58 -1.72 13.43
C ASN A 318 -8.19 -2.29 13.71
N GLN A 319 -7.19 -1.94 12.90
CA GLN A 319 -5.87 -2.57 12.89
C GLN A 319 -4.73 -1.56 13.03
N LEU A 320 -3.53 -2.06 13.32
CA LEU A 320 -2.29 -1.24 13.35
C LEU A 320 -1.70 -0.98 11.94
N PHE A 321 -2.56 -0.98 10.93
CA PHE A 321 -2.27 -0.58 9.57
C PHE A 321 -3.54 0.07 9.01
N ALA A 322 -3.40 0.88 7.98
CA ALA A 322 -4.50 1.53 7.29
C ALA A 322 -4.25 1.48 5.78
N ARG A 323 -4.80 2.45 5.03
CA ARG A 323 -4.59 2.58 3.59
C ARG A 323 -3.11 2.49 3.22
N PRO A 324 -2.70 1.50 2.41
CA PRO A 324 -1.34 1.46 1.88
C PRO A 324 -1.15 2.55 0.83
N ASP A 325 0.08 3.02 0.63
CA ASP A 325 0.38 3.98 -0.44
C ASP A 325 0.16 3.33 -1.82
N PRO A 326 -0.61 3.97 -2.72
CA PRO A 326 -0.90 3.45 -4.06
C PRO A 326 0.34 3.07 -4.87
N LEU A 327 1.45 3.80 -4.74
CA LEU A 327 2.70 3.44 -5.42
C LEU A 327 3.26 2.11 -4.87
N ALA A 328 3.19 1.93 -3.56
CA ALA A 328 3.67 0.72 -2.92
C ALA A 328 2.79 -0.49 -3.25
N VAL A 329 1.47 -0.29 -3.44
CA VAL A 329 0.56 -1.32 -3.97
C VAL A 329 0.92 -1.70 -5.42
N ALA A 330 1.16 -0.72 -6.29
CA ALA A 330 1.60 -0.99 -7.65
C ALA A 330 2.95 -1.75 -7.68
N ALA A 331 3.88 -1.36 -6.80
CA ALA A 331 5.18 -2.02 -6.65
C ALA A 331 5.04 -3.46 -6.13
N GLU A 332 4.06 -3.74 -5.27
CA GLU A 332 3.72 -5.11 -4.85
C GLU A 332 3.25 -5.96 -6.03
N GLY A 333 2.41 -5.40 -6.92
CA GLY A 333 1.99 -6.07 -8.15
C GLY A 333 3.17 -6.44 -9.06
N LEU A 334 4.12 -5.51 -9.24
CA LEU A 334 5.35 -5.80 -9.98
C LEU A 334 6.25 -6.82 -9.26
N THR A 335 6.32 -6.78 -7.93
CA THR A 335 7.05 -7.77 -7.12
C THR A 335 6.49 -9.17 -7.36
N ALA A 336 5.16 -9.30 -7.38
CA ALA A 336 4.48 -10.56 -7.69
C ALA A 336 4.75 -11.03 -9.12
N ALA A 337 4.74 -10.11 -10.10
CA ALA A 337 5.04 -10.43 -11.50
C ALA A 337 6.49 -10.90 -11.72
N LEU A 338 7.46 -10.31 -11.00
CA LEU A 338 8.87 -10.72 -11.07
C LEU A 338 9.11 -12.10 -10.43
N ASN A 339 8.35 -12.45 -9.38
CA ASN A 339 8.38 -13.74 -8.71
C ASN A 339 9.80 -14.27 -8.38
N VAL A 340 10.69 -13.36 -7.97
CA VAL A 340 12.08 -13.69 -7.58
C VAL A 340 12.15 -14.12 -6.12
N ASN A 341 13.13 -14.96 -5.80
CA ASN A 341 13.36 -15.47 -4.45
C ASN A 341 14.63 -14.86 -3.83
N MET A 342 14.50 -14.33 -2.61
CA MET A 342 15.52 -13.58 -1.87
C MET A 342 16.51 -14.46 -1.10
N TYR A 343 17.10 -15.46 -1.75
CA TYR A 343 18.11 -16.33 -1.12
C TYR A 343 19.53 -16.08 -1.64
N THR A 344 19.71 -15.85 -2.94
CA THR A 344 21.02 -15.60 -3.56
C THR A 344 21.00 -14.42 -4.50
N PHE A 345 22.15 -13.77 -4.62
CA PHE A 345 22.37 -12.63 -5.49
C PHE A 345 22.12 -12.97 -6.97
N GLU A 346 22.41 -14.19 -7.42
CA GLU A 346 22.11 -14.66 -8.79
C GLU A 346 20.61 -14.60 -9.12
N MET A 347 19.74 -14.94 -8.16
CA MET A 347 18.30 -14.98 -8.40
C MET A 347 17.60 -13.64 -8.22
N ALA A 348 18.15 -12.77 -7.38
CA ALA A 348 17.51 -11.53 -6.98
C ALA A 348 18.51 -10.38 -6.80
N PRO A 349 19.37 -10.07 -7.81
CA PRO A 349 20.51 -9.17 -7.62
C PRO A 349 20.07 -7.74 -7.24
N VAL A 350 19.05 -7.23 -7.94
CA VAL A 350 18.49 -5.90 -7.66
C VAL A 350 17.78 -5.87 -6.32
N MET A 351 16.97 -6.90 -6.01
CA MET A 351 16.13 -6.92 -4.82
C MET A 351 16.96 -7.09 -3.54
N LEU A 352 17.98 -7.95 -3.55
CA LEU A 352 18.90 -8.12 -2.42
C LEU A 352 19.74 -6.87 -2.17
N LEU A 353 20.20 -6.20 -3.24
CA LEU A 353 20.89 -4.93 -3.09
C LEU A 353 19.97 -3.85 -2.51
N MET A 354 18.72 -3.76 -2.99
CA MET A 354 17.73 -2.83 -2.43
C MET A 354 17.45 -3.11 -0.96
N GLU A 355 17.25 -4.37 -0.57
CA GLU A 355 17.07 -4.78 0.81
C GLU A 355 18.25 -4.37 1.68
N HIS A 356 19.48 -4.70 1.25
CA HIS A 356 20.68 -4.33 1.98
C HIS A 356 20.80 -2.82 2.18
N ARG A 357 20.54 -2.01 1.14
CA ARG A 357 20.58 -0.55 1.24
C ARG A 357 19.47 0.01 2.12
N LEU A 358 18.27 -0.59 2.07
CA LEU A 358 17.15 -0.21 2.93
C LEU A 358 17.50 -0.49 4.40
N LEU A 359 18.01 -1.68 4.73
CA LEU A 359 18.41 -2.04 6.08
C LEU A 359 19.56 -1.16 6.60
N GLN A 360 20.54 -0.83 5.76
CA GLN A 360 21.60 0.14 6.09
C GLN A 360 21.02 1.50 6.43
N HIS A 361 20.06 1.98 5.63
CA HIS A 361 19.39 3.26 5.87
C HIS A 361 18.61 3.24 7.19
N MET A 362 17.85 2.17 7.46
CA MET A 362 17.12 1.99 8.72
C MET A 362 18.07 1.94 9.93
N ALA A 363 19.18 1.21 9.83
CA ALA A 363 20.20 1.13 10.89
C ALA A 363 20.87 2.48 11.18
N SER A 364 20.95 3.38 10.19
CA SER A 364 21.50 4.72 10.39
C SER A 364 20.70 5.56 11.38
N PHE A 365 19.37 5.38 11.46
CA PHE A 365 18.51 6.05 12.45
C PHE A 365 18.75 5.55 13.88
N LEU A 366 19.46 4.43 14.06
CA LEU A 366 19.88 3.90 15.35
C LEU A 366 21.32 4.31 15.69
N GLY A 367 22.02 5.03 14.81
CA GLY A 367 23.44 5.33 14.98
C GLY A 367 24.37 4.12 14.81
N TRP A 368 23.88 2.99 14.29
CA TRP A 368 24.68 1.78 14.07
C TRP A 368 25.56 1.86 12.80
N TYR A 369 25.88 3.07 12.34
CA TYR A 369 26.54 3.34 11.06
C TYR A 369 27.97 3.87 11.18
N GLU A 370 28.43 4.24 12.38
CA GLU A 370 29.82 4.68 12.54
C GLU A 370 30.80 3.50 12.42
N HIS A 371 31.42 3.42 11.25
CA HIS A 371 32.37 2.41 10.76
C HIS A 371 31.72 1.16 10.14
N MET A 372 31.84 1.06 8.81
CA MET A 372 31.31 -0.01 7.96
C MET A 372 31.40 -1.40 8.62
N LEU A 373 30.27 -2.14 8.62
CA LEU A 373 30.08 -3.57 8.94
C LEU A 373 29.52 -3.96 10.33
N GLN A 374 29.17 -3.03 11.22
CA GLN A 374 28.69 -3.38 12.58
C GLN A 374 27.17 -3.57 12.73
N PHE A 375 26.50 -4.18 11.76
CA PHE A 375 25.13 -4.66 11.95
C PHE A 375 24.80 -5.80 10.97
N ASP A 376 23.75 -6.55 11.30
CA ASP A 376 23.13 -7.58 10.47
C ASP A 376 21.62 -7.29 10.37
N GLY A 377 20.93 -7.85 9.37
CA GLY A 377 19.50 -7.60 9.27
C GLY A 377 18.83 -8.27 8.08
N MET A 378 17.51 -8.38 8.15
CA MET A 378 16.70 -9.01 7.11
C MET A 378 15.24 -8.55 7.14
N LEU A 379 14.57 -8.51 5.99
CA LEU A 379 13.11 -8.45 5.95
C LEU A 379 12.49 -9.85 6.11
N LEU A 380 11.54 -9.97 7.03
CA LEU A 380 10.88 -11.20 7.45
C LEU A 380 9.35 -11.08 7.33
N PRO A 381 8.60 -12.20 7.26
CA PRO A 381 7.15 -12.22 7.07
C PRO A 381 6.38 -11.82 8.35
N GLY A 382 6.54 -10.56 8.75
CA GLY A 382 5.90 -9.94 9.92
C GLY A 382 6.78 -9.88 11.16
N ALA A 383 6.51 -8.89 12.03
CA ALA A 383 7.23 -8.67 13.29
C ALA A 383 7.29 -9.90 14.20
N SER A 384 6.25 -10.73 14.20
CA SER A 384 6.27 -11.96 15.00
C SER A 384 7.45 -12.85 14.62
N HIS A 385 7.77 -12.94 13.32
CA HIS A 385 8.93 -13.68 12.85
C HIS A 385 10.24 -12.96 13.19
N CYS A 386 10.30 -11.62 13.10
CA CYS A 386 11.45 -10.83 13.57
C CYS A 386 11.76 -11.10 15.04
N ASN A 387 10.75 -11.01 15.90
CA ASN A 387 10.82 -11.20 17.34
C ASN A 387 11.28 -12.62 17.72
N ILE A 388 10.74 -13.63 17.06
CA ILE A 388 11.17 -15.03 17.24
C ILE A 388 12.60 -15.24 16.77
N THR A 389 12.96 -14.65 15.62
CA THR A 389 14.32 -14.74 15.07
C THR A 389 15.30 -14.05 15.99
N ALA A 390 14.96 -12.90 16.57
CA ALA A 390 15.78 -12.21 17.58
C ALA A 390 16.02 -13.08 18.81
N LEU A 391 14.97 -13.74 19.33
CA LEU A 391 15.09 -14.68 20.44
C LEU A 391 15.98 -15.88 20.09
N HIS A 392 15.87 -16.41 18.87
CA HIS A 392 16.73 -17.49 18.38
C HIS A 392 18.19 -17.05 18.24
N VAL A 393 18.43 -15.88 17.65
CA VAL A 393 19.76 -15.27 17.52
C VAL A 393 20.40 -15.06 18.89
N ALA A 394 19.67 -14.46 19.82
CA ALA A 394 20.15 -14.22 21.17
C ALA A 394 20.56 -15.53 21.88
N ARG A 395 19.73 -16.57 21.78
CA ARG A 395 20.06 -17.90 22.30
C ARG A 395 21.33 -18.43 21.66
N GLN A 396 21.46 -18.34 20.34
CA GLN A 396 22.64 -18.86 19.66
C GLN A 396 23.92 -18.10 20.05
N GLN A 397 23.84 -16.78 20.19
CA GLN A 397 24.99 -15.95 20.55
C GLN A 397 25.46 -16.24 21.99
N LEU A 398 24.53 -16.40 22.92
CA LEU A 398 24.84 -16.63 24.33
C LEU A 398 25.10 -18.11 24.66
N PHE A 399 24.52 -19.04 23.88
CA PHE A 399 24.59 -20.49 24.09
C PHE A 399 24.82 -21.23 22.75
N PRO A 400 26.02 -21.12 22.16
CA PRO A 400 26.30 -21.59 20.80
C PRO A 400 26.17 -23.09 20.60
N ASP A 401 26.36 -23.90 21.65
CA ASP A 401 26.25 -25.35 21.58
C ASP A 401 24.80 -25.82 21.35
N THR A 402 23.80 -24.95 21.60
CA THR A 402 22.37 -25.28 21.43
C THR A 402 21.97 -25.61 19.99
N ILE A 403 22.74 -25.16 18.99
CA ILE A 403 22.49 -25.51 17.58
C ILE A 403 22.79 -26.97 17.27
N ASN A 404 23.78 -27.57 17.94
CA ASN A 404 24.21 -28.95 17.68
C ASN A 404 23.58 -29.93 18.68
N GLU A 405 23.59 -29.57 19.95
CA GLU A 405 23.20 -30.47 21.05
C GLU A 405 21.72 -30.28 21.48
N GLY A 406 21.06 -29.25 20.95
CA GLY A 406 19.76 -28.80 21.43
C GLY A 406 19.80 -28.26 22.87
N LEU A 407 18.66 -27.77 23.36
CA LEU A 407 18.55 -27.20 24.71
C LEU A 407 18.89 -28.22 25.83
N MET A 408 18.60 -29.50 25.62
CA MET A 408 18.82 -30.55 26.62
C MET A 408 20.28 -31.06 26.62
N GLY A 409 20.94 -31.08 25.46
CA GLY A 409 22.29 -31.64 25.33
C GLY A 409 23.41 -30.63 25.55
N ALA A 410 23.17 -29.32 25.32
CA ALA A 410 24.19 -28.28 25.30
C ALA A 410 24.90 -28.00 26.65
N GLY A 411 24.66 -28.78 27.71
CA GLY A 411 25.35 -28.66 29.00
C GLY A 411 25.12 -27.33 29.74
N HIS A 412 24.25 -26.45 29.23
CA HIS A 412 23.98 -25.10 29.71
C HIS A 412 22.46 -24.82 29.70
N PRO A 413 21.90 -24.07 30.68
CA PRO A 413 22.51 -23.52 31.88
C PRO A 413 21.99 -24.17 33.18
N ARG A 414 22.35 -23.63 34.35
CA ARG A 414 21.68 -23.94 35.62
C ARG A 414 20.20 -23.60 35.43
N GLY A 415 19.33 -24.60 35.44
CA GLY A 415 17.88 -24.44 35.29
C GLY A 415 17.41 -24.02 33.89
N ARG A 416 16.27 -23.31 33.83
CA ARG A 416 15.65 -22.85 32.57
C ARG A 416 16.28 -21.56 32.05
N LEU A 417 16.27 -21.38 30.73
CA LEU A 417 16.56 -20.09 30.11
C LEU A 417 15.36 -19.16 30.22
N MET A 418 15.53 -17.97 30.80
CA MET A 418 14.44 -17.05 31.12
C MET A 418 14.40 -15.84 30.19
N VAL A 419 13.21 -15.56 29.70
CA VAL A 419 12.83 -14.44 28.83
C VAL A 419 11.93 -13.50 29.63
N PHE A 420 12.25 -12.21 29.63
CA PHE A 420 11.50 -11.18 30.34
C PHE A 420 10.88 -10.23 29.33
N THR A 421 9.59 -9.95 29.47
CA THR A 421 8.85 -9.07 28.55
C THR A 421 7.79 -8.28 29.31
N SER A 422 7.36 -7.15 28.74
CA SER A 422 6.28 -6.34 29.32
C SER A 422 4.99 -7.14 29.42
N ALA A 423 4.21 -6.97 30.48
CA ALA A 423 2.84 -7.51 30.57
C ALA A 423 1.94 -7.02 29.42
N ASN A 424 2.27 -5.86 28.83
CA ASN A 424 1.59 -5.26 27.68
C ASN A 424 2.27 -5.58 26.33
N SER A 425 3.25 -6.48 26.32
CA SER A 425 3.99 -6.85 25.10
C SER A 425 3.15 -7.70 24.13
N HIS A 426 3.64 -7.82 22.90
CA HIS A 426 2.98 -8.63 21.89
C HIS A 426 3.13 -10.14 22.18
N CYS A 427 2.05 -10.90 21.93
CA CYS A 427 1.98 -12.35 22.17
C CYS A 427 3.03 -13.19 21.39
N SER A 428 3.79 -12.59 20.47
CA SER A 428 4.87 -13.27 19.76
C SER A 428 5.99 -13.75 20.68
N MET A 429 6.22 -13.11 21.83
CA MET A 429 7.22 -13.59 22.80
C MET A 429 6.86 -14.97 23.32
N GLU A 430 5.60 -15.16 23.74
CA GLU A 430 5.11 -16.47 24.19
C GLU A 430 5.17 -17.51 23.07
N ARG A 431 4.74 -17.13 21.85
CA ARG A 431 4.83 -18.01 20.67
C ARG A 431 6.29 -18.40 20.37
N GLY A 432 7.24 -17.47 20.53
CA GLY A 432 8.67 -17.74 20.37
C GLY A 432 9.20 -18.73 21.40
N CYS A 433 8.88 -18.54 22.69
CA CYS A 433 9.25 -19.48 23.74
C CYS A 433 8.67 -20.88 23.48
N MET A 434 7.43 -20.97 22.99
CA MET A 434 6.82 -22.24 22.61
C MET A 434 7.53 -22.90 21.41
N MET A 435 7.76 -22.14 20.34
CA MET A 435 8.29 -22.66 19.09
C MET A 435 9.77 -23.04 19.17
N LEU A 436 10.55 -22.32 19.98
CA LEU A 436 11.98 -22.59 20.19
C LEU A 436 12.26 -23.66 21.27
N GLY A 437 11.22 -24.25 21.87
CA GLY A 437 11.36 -25.31 22.87
C GLY A 437 11.72 -24.81 24.29
N LEU A 438 11.61 -23.51 24.57
CA LEU A 438 11.85 -22.94 25.91
C LEU A 438 10.67 -23.21 26.86
N GLY A 439 9.44 -23.21 26.32
CA GLY A 439 8.20 -23.42 27.06
C GLY A 439 7.67 -22.17 27.77
N ARG A 440 6.36 -22.15 28.08
CA ARG A 440 5.68 -20.99 28.70
C ARG A 440 6.23 -20.59 30.07
N LYS A 441 6.78 -21.54 30.82
CA LYS A 441 7.37 -21.29 32.15
C LYS A 441 8.70 -20.54 32.08
N SER A 442 9.23 -20.35 30.88
CA SER A 442 10.46 -19.61 30.60
C SER A 442 10.19 -18.16 30.21
N LEU A 443 8.91 -17.74 30.14
CA LEU A 443 8.52 -16.37 29.88
C LEU A 443 7.96 -15.73 31.16
N VAL A 444 8.57 -14.63 31.57
CA VAL A 444 8.14 -13.79 32.69
C VAL A 444 7.56 -12.50 32.14
N TYR A 445 6.30 -12.23 32.50
CA TYR A 445 5.66 -10.95 32.23
C TYR A 445 5.97 -9.99 33.37
N VAL A 446 6.71 -8.93 33.06
CA VAL A 446 7.11 -7.89 33.99
C VAL A 446 5.99 -6.87 34.13
N LYS A 447 5.71 -6.47 35.37
CA LYS A 447 4.67 -5.52 35.70
C LYS A 447 4.88 -4.19 34.97
N CYS A 448 3.77 -3.60 34.53
CA CYS A 448 3.75 -2.30 33.89
C CYS A 448 3.12 -1.26 34.81
N ASP A 449 3.44 0.01 34.55
CA ASP A 449 2.79 1.13 35.19
C ASP A 449 1.31 1.24 34.72
N PRO A 450 0.33 1.35 35.64
CA PRO A 450 -1.11 1.38 35.31
C PRO A 450 -1.56 2.55 34.41
N GLU A 451 -0.84 3.66 34.43
CA GLU A 451 -1.23 4.88 33.73
C GLU A 451 -0.52 4.99 32.37
N THR A 452 0.78 4.80 32.36
CA THR A 452 1.65 4.92 31.19
C THR A 452 1.78 3.62 30.40
N CYS A 453 1.40 2.48 30.99
CA CYS A 453 1.51 1.14 30.43
C CYS A 453 2.95 0.67 30.13
N GLN A 454 3.97 1.38 30.62
CA GLN A 454 5.38 1.06 30.42
C GLN A 454 5.83 -0.02 31.40
N MET A 455 6.74 -0.91 30.99
CA MET A 455 7.43 -1.83 31.88
C MET A 455 8.16 -1.05 32.98
N ILE A 456 8.00 -1.46 34.24
CA ILE A 456 8.67 -0.83 35.37
C ILE A 456 10.09 -1.43 35.49
N PRO A 457 11.19 -0.64 35.34
CA PRO A 457 12.55 -1.19 35.34
C PRO A 457 12.94 -1.89 36.66
N SER A 458 12.52 -1.38 37.82
CA SER A 458 12.78 -2.03 39.11
C SER A 458 12.10 -3.41 39.21
N GLU A 459 10.91 -3.57 38.62
CA GLU A 459 10.21 -4.86 38.59
C GLU A 459 10.90 -5.86 37.66
N LEU A 460 11.51 -5.40 36.55
CA LEU A 460 12.36 -6.26 35.72
C LEU A 460 13.53 -6.79 36.54
N GLU A 461 14.24 -5.91 37.25
CA GLU A 461 15.39 -6.30 38.05
C GLU A 461 15.02 -7.29 39.16
N ASN A 462 13.88 -7.07 39.84
CA ASN A 462 13.34 -8.00 40.83
C ASN A 462 13.04 -9.38 40.20
N CYS A 463 12.32 -9.41 39.07
CA CYS A 463 12.00 -10.65 38.37
C CYS A 463 13.26 -11.44 37.94
N ILE A 464 14.29 -10.73 37.50
CA ILE A 464 15.57 -11.34 37.12
C ILE A 464 16.23 -12.00 38.34
N ASN A 465 16.32 -11.29 39.46
CA ASN A 465 16.91 -11.82 40.69
C ASN A 465 16.13 -13.04 41.21
N ASP A 466 14.79 -12.99 41.22
CA ASP A 466 13.93 -14.11 41.63
C ASP A 466 14.20 -15.38 40.81
N GLU A 467 14.40 -15.25 39.50
CA GLU A 467 14.68 -16.40 38.65
C GLU A 467 16.11 -16.93 38.83
N ILE A 468 17.08 -16.05 39.10
CA ILE A 468 18.44 -16.46 39.48
C ILE A 468 18.41 -17.24 40.80
N GLU A 469 17.64 -16.81 41.79
CA GLU A 469 17.47 -17.50 43.08
C GLU A 469 16.83 -18.88 42.93
N LYS A 470 15.90 -19.04 41.97
CA LYS A 470 15.32 -20.35 41.59
C LYS A 470 16.30 -21.25 40.83
N GLY A 471 17.52 -20.76 40.58
CA GLY A 471 18.56 -21.45 39.85
C GLY A 471 18.30 -21.51 38.35
N ASN A 472 17.49 -20.59 37.79
CA ASN A 472 17.30 -20.39 36.36
C ASN A 472 18.29 -19.33 35.82
N THR A 473 18.35 -19.19 34.50
CA THR A 473 19.33 -18.33 33.81
C THR A 473 18.63 -17.29 32.94
N PRO A 474 18.64 -16.01 33.35
CA PRO A 474 18.25 -14.89 32.51
C PRO A 474 19.09 -14.83 31.23
N PHE A 475 18.46 -14.59 30.08
CA PHE A 475 19.23 -14.36 28.85
C PHE A 475 18.61 -13.38 27.85
N PHE A 476 17.33 -13.05 27.98
CA PHE A 476 16.64 -12.20 27.01
C PHE A 476 15.67 -11.23 27.68
N VAL A 477 15.79 -9.94 27.35
CA VAL A 477 14.87 -8.88 27.76
C VAL A 477 14.23 -8.30 26.49
N ASN A 478 12.90 -8.33 26.43
CA ASN A 478 12.11 -7.69 25.38
C ASN A 478 11.53 -6.36 25.90
N ALA A 479 12.10 -5.26 25.44
CA ALA A 479 11.52 -3.93 25.60
C ALA A 479 10.51 -3.66 24.46
N THR A 480 9.34 -3.15 24.77
CA THR A 480 8.30 -2.82 23.79
C THR A 480 8.32 -1.34 23.46
N ALA A 481 8.63 -0.98 22.21
CA ALA A 481 8.50 0.39 21.71
C ALA A 481 7.22 0.49 20.89
N GLY A 482 6.14 0.98 21.52
CA GLY A 482 4.80 1.07 20.93
C GLY A 482 3.98 -0.21 21.13
N SER A 483 3.45 -0.40 22.35
CA SER A 483 2.58 -1.53 22.68
C SER A 483 1.33 -1.59 21.81
N THR A 484 0.80 -2.78 21.57
CA THR A 484 -0.28 -2.98 20.57
C THR A 484 -1.57 -2.25 20.93
N VAL A 485 -1.86 -2.10 22.23
CA VAL A 485 -3.13 -1.54 22.71
C VAL A 485 -2.98 -0.06 23.04
N ALA A 486 -2.13 0.27 24.03
CA ALA A 486 -1.97 1.65 24.51
C ALA A 486 -0.95 2.47 23.69
N GLY A 487 -0.15 1.84 22.83
CA GLY A 487 0.97 2.52 22.17
C GLY A 487 2.11 2.88 23.13
N ALA A 488 2.22 2.20 24.27
CA ALA A 488 3.21 2.51 25.30
C ALA A 488 4.66 2.22 24.87
N PHE A 489 5.60 3.00 25.38
CA PHE A 489 7.03 2.84 25.14
C PHE A 489 7.73 2.49 26.45
N ASP A 490 8.34 1.31 26.52
CA ASP A 490 9.20 0.96 27.65
C ASP A 490 10.47 1.84 27.65
N ASP A 491 10.99 2.18 28.83
CA ASP A 491 12.24 2.94 29.00
C ASP A 491 13.46 2.08 28.59
N CYS A 492 13.75 2.04 27.29
CA CYS A 492 14.80 1.17 26.77
C CYS A 492 16.19 1.54 27.31
N SER A 493 16.42 2.79 27.75
CA SER A 493 17.70 3.20 28.34
C SER A 493 17.91 2.55 29.71
N ALA A 494 16.90 2.61 30.58
CA ALA A 494 16.94 1.92 31.87
C ALA A 494 17.04 0.39 31.69
N LEU A 495 16.26 -0.18 30.76
CA LEU A 495 16.27 -1.62 30.49
C LEU A 495 17.61 -2.09 29.90
N ALA A 496 18.30 -1.27 29.09
CA ALA A 496 19.63 -1.58 28.58
C ALA A 496 20.68 -1.70 29.69
N GLY A 497 20.63 -0.80 30.68
CA GLY A 497 21.47 -0.88 31.88
C GLY A 497 21.29 -2.20 32.64
N ILE A 498 20.04 -2.61 32.83
CA ILE A 498 19.68 -3.87 33.51
C ILE A 498 20.11 -5.08 32.68
N ALA A 499 19.77 -5.13 31.38
CA ALA A 499 20.12 -6.24 30.51
C ALA A 499 21.64 -6.47 30.48
N LYS A 500 22.42 -5.39 30.37
CA LYS A 500 23.89 -5.45 30.42
C LYS A 500 24.42 -5.94 31.77
N LYS A 501 23.84 -5.49 32.89
CA LYS A 501 24.24 -5.92 34.25
C LYS A 501 24.13 -7.43 34.43
N TYR A 502 23.10 -8.05 33.86
CA TYR A 502 22.81 -9.48 34.02
C TYR A 502 23.24 -10.35 32.83
N GLY A 503 23.88 -9.76 31.81
CA GLY A 503 24.32 -10.50 30.62
C GLY A 503 23.19 -10.98 29.72
N CYS A 504 22.04 -10.30 29.74
CA CYS A 504 20.91 -10.58 28.86
C CYS A 504 21.06 -9.84 27.52
N TRP A 505 20.57 -10.45 26.46
CA TRP A 505 20.33 -9.78 25.18
C TRP A 505 19.13 -8.85 25.30
N LEU A 506 19.30 -7.58 24.89
CA LEU A 506 18.22 -6.61 24.79
C LEU A 506 17.65 -6.61 23.37
N HIS A 507 16.39 -7.03 23.24
CA HIS A 507 15.60 -6.84 22.04
C HIS A 507 14.58 -5.72 22.25
N VAL A 508 14.47 -4.83 21.28
CA VAL A 508 13.38 -3.86 21.20
C VAL A 508 12.34 -4.35 20.19
N ASP A 509 11.15 -4.72 20.65
CA ASP A 509 9.97 -4.87 19.79
C ASP A 509 9.48 -3.49 19.38
N GLY A 510 10.09 -2.94 18.33
CA GLY A 510 9.77 -1.67 17.72
C GLY A 510 8.82 -1.81 16.53
N ALA A 511 8.07 -2.93 16.43
CA ALA A 511 7.22 -3.19 15.28
C ALA A 511 6.30 -2.02 14.96
N LEU A 512 5.76 -1.35 15.98
CA LEU A 512 5.05 -0.08 15.83
C LEU A 512 6.01 1.11 16.01
N GLY A 513 6.67 1.20 17.17
CA GLY A 513 7.35 2.40 17.63
C GLY A 513 8.68 2.74 16.97
N ALA A 514 9.37 1.80 16.31
CA ALA A 514 10.64 2.10 15.64
C ALA A 514 10.50 3.16 14.54
N SER A 515 9.30 3.33 13.97
CA SER A 515 9.07 4.40 12.97
C SER A 515 9.23 5.80 13.56
N PHE A 516 9.09 5.99 14.88
CA PHE A 516 9.35 7.26 15.55
C PHE A 516 10.83 7.66 15.53
N LEU A 517 11.74 6.74 15.20
CA LEU A 517 13.14 7.06 14.93
C LEU A 517 13.32 8.08 13.79
N LEU A 518 12.35 8.14 12.87
CA LEU A 518 12.35 9.09 11.75
C LEU A 518 12.04 10.53 12.18
N ALA A 519 11.38 10.70 13.32
CA ALA A 519 11.01 11.99 13.90
C ALA A 519 11.85 12.33 15.16
N ARG A 520 13.07 11.76 15.27
CA ARG A 520 14.01 12.05 16.36
C ARG A 520 14.24 13.55 16.54
N GLY A 521 14.30 14.00 17.80
CA GLY A 521 14.50 15.40 18.19
C GLY A 521 13.22 16.14 18.61
N GLU A 522 12.05 15.49 18.50
CA GLU A 522 10.78 15.95 19.04
C GLU A 522 10.39 15.04 20.21
N GLU A 523 10.16 15.63 21.40
CA GLU A 523 9.67 14.92 22.58
C GLU A 523 8.32 14.26 22.29
N PRO A 524 8.02 13.07 22.86
CA PRO A 524 8.76 12.38 23.94
C PRO A 524 9.80 11.33 23.50
N TYR A 525 10.39 11.39 22.30
CA TYR A 525 11.01 10.20 21.68
C TYR A 525 12.54 10.05 21.80
N ASP A 526 13.12 10.31 22.98
CA ASP A 526 14.48 9.87 23.31
C ASP A 526 14.46 8.41 23.81
N SER A 527 14.43 7.50 22.83
CA SER A 527 13.92 6.15 23.05
C SER A 527 14.92 5.12 23.60
N GLY A 528 16.20 5.46 23.79
CA GLY A 528 17.26 4.50 24.18
C GLY A 528 17.44 3.27 23.25
N MET A 529 16.71 3.20 22.13
CA MET A 529 16.63 2.04 21.24
C MET A 529 17.97 1.70 20.55
N ASP A 530 18.86 2.68 20.41
CA ASP A 530 20.21 2.51 19.87
C ASP A 530 21.12 1.62 20.74
N GLN A 531 20.76 1.43 22.02
CA GLN A 531 21.49 0.56 22.93
C GLN A 531 21.11 -0.93 22.78
N ALA A 532 20.06 -1.25 22.04
CA ALA A 532 19.59 -2.62 21.85
C ALA A 532 20.59 -3.49 21.07
N ASP A 533 20.56 -4.80 21.32
CA ASP A 533 21.28 -5.79 20.51
C ASP A 533 20.52 -6.12 19.22
N SER A 534 19.19 -5.93 19.23
CA SER A 534 18.34 -6.10 18.05
C SER A 534 17.04 -5.32 18.17
N ILE A 535 16.44 -4.97 17.03
CA ILE A 535 15.16 -4.29 16.94
C ILE A 535 14.31 -4.85 15.80
N SER A 536 13.01 -5.02 16.05
CA SER A 536 12.03 -5.26 14.99
C SER A 536 11.38 -3.94 14.55
N TRP A 537 11.12 -3.77 13.25
CA TRP A 537 10.52 -2.54 12.71
C TRP A 537 9.58 -2.88 11.55
N ASN A 538 8.27 -2.61 11.68
CA ASN A 538 7.32 -2.82 10.59
C ASN A 538 7.11 -1.56 9.77
N LEU A 539 7.47 -1.64 8.50
CA LEU A 539 7.21 -0.60 7.51
C LEU A 539 5.73 -0.62 7.08
N HIS A 540 5.06 -1.76 7.21
CA HIS A 540 3.64 -1.90 6.84
C HIS A 540 2.64 -1.39 7.87
N LYS A 541 3.12 -0.82 8.98
CA LYS A 541 2.27 -0.16 9.97
C LYS A 541 2.21 1.34 9.68
N LEU A 542 3.03 2.14 10.35
CA LEU A 542 3.00 3.61 10.28
C LEU A 542 3.44 4.18 8.93
N LEU A 543 4.27 3.45 8.18
CA LEU A 543 4.89 3.97 6.95
C LEU A 543 4.09 3.69 5.67
N GLY A 544 2.90 3.10 5.80
CA GLY A 544 1.98 2.92 4.67
C GLY A 544 2.43 1.90 3.62
N VAL A 545 3.39 1.04 3.93
CA VAL A 545 3.79 -0.05 3.02
C VAL A 545 2.75 -1.18 3.06
N PRO A 546 2.38 -1.83 1.94
CA PRO A 546 1.48 -2.97 1.96
C PRO A 546 1.99 -4.14 2.80
N LEU A 547 1.07 -4.86 3.44
CA LEU A 547 1.37 -6.10 4.17
C LEU A 547 1.97 -7.16 3.22
N GLN A 548 2.99 -7.92 3.61
CA GLN A 548 3.86 -7.76 4.79
C GLN A 548 5.13 -6.98 4.41
N CYS A 549 5.77 -6.37 5.42
CA CYS A 549 7.04 -5.65 5.28
C CYS A 549 7.58 -5.33 6.69
N SER A 550 8.48 -6.18 7.20
CA SER A 550 9.02 -6.10 8.56
C SER A 550 10.52 -6.36 8.53
N ALA A 551 11.31 -5.47 9.12
CA ALA A 551 12.74 -5.67 9.27
C ALA A 551 13.06 -6.19 10.68
N LEU A 552 14.05 -7.08 10.75
CA LEU A 552 14.86 -7.32 11.94
C LEU A 552 16.23 -6.69 11.68
N LEU A 553 16.68 -5.84 12.59
CA LEU A 553 18.05 -5.34 12.61
C LEU A 553 18.73 -5.88 13.87
N CYS A 554 19.97 -6.34 13.73
CA CYS A 554 20.80 -6.82 14.82
C CYS A 554 22.09 -5.98 14.82
N ARG A 555 22.52 -5.52 15.98
CA ARG A 555 23.76 -4.75 16.14
C ARG A 555 25.02 -5.58 15.89
N HIS A 556 24.90 -6.90 15.95
CA HIS A 556 26.03 -7.83 15.87
C HIS A 556 26.13 -8.43 14.46
N SER A 557 27.23 -8.14 13.76
CA SER A 557 27.46 -8.65 12.40
C SER A 557 27.57 -10.18 12.34
N GLY A 558 26.95 -10.79 11.34
CA GLY A 558 27.01 -12.24 11.11
C GLY A 558 26.21 -13.08 12.10
N CYS A 559 25.46 -12.46 13.02
CA CYS A 559 24.69 -13.18 14.03
C CYS A 559 23.53 -13.97 13.42
N LEU A 560 22.92 -13.48 12.33
CA LEU A 560 21.87 -14.20 11.61
C LEU A 560 22.44 -15.44 10.94
N LYS A 561 23.63 -15.32 10.34
CA LYS A 561 24.32 -16.46 9.75
C LYS A 561 24.65 -17.51 10.82
N ALA A 562 25.24 -17.09 11.93
CA ALA A 562 25.61 -18.00 13.02
C ALA A 562 24.40 -18.76 13.60
N ALA A 563 23.21 -18.13 13.59
CA ALA A 563 21.96 -18.75 14.05
C ALA A 563 21.39 -19.78 13.08
N HIS A 564 21.58 -19.63 11.77
CA HIS A 564 20.85 -20.42 10.76
C HIS A 564 21.74 -21.24 9.82
N GLU A 565 23.08 -21.13 9.90
CA GLU A 565 23.97 -21.84 8.98
C GLU A 565 23.83 -23.36 9.11
N GLU A 566 23.37 -23.99 8.03
CA GLU A 566 23.26 -25.44 7.93
C GLU A 566 24.64 -26.07 7.80
N GLN A 567 24.94 -27.09 8.63
CA GLN A 567 26.18 -27.85 8.52
C GLN A 567 26.10 -29.02 7.53
N HIS A 568 24.94 -29.68 7.44
CA HIS A 568 24.75 -30.89 6.66
C HIS A 568 24.88 -30.63 5.16
N ALA A 569 25.84 -31.30 4.53
CA ALA A 569 26.17 -31.17 3.12
C ALA A 569 25.25 -32.02 2.23
N SER A 570 23.93 -31.78 2.28
CA SER A 570 23.02 -32.37 1.29
C SER A 570 23.39 -31.89 -0.12
N GLU A 571 22.97 -32.60 -1.16
CA GLU A 571 23.24 -32.21 -2.56
C GLU A 571 22.79 -30.77 -2.86
N VAL A 572 21.65 -30.35 -2.32
CA VAL A 572 21.12 -28.99 -2.42
C VAL A 572 22.03 -27.99 -1.71
N VAL A 573 22.49 -28.30 -0.49
CA VAL A 573 23.37 -27.43 0.30
C VAL A 573 24.76 -27.33 -0.33
N LEU A 574 25.32 -28.43 -0.83
CA LEU A 574 26.58 -28.46 -1.56
C LEU A 574 26.51 -27.62 -2.83
N THR A 575 25.45 -27.80 -3.63
CA THR A 575 25.23 -27.01 -4.84
C THR A 575 25.11 -25.51 -4.52
N ARG A 576 24.36 -25.16 -3.47
CA ARG A 576 24.27 -23.77 -2.99
C ARG A 576 25.62 -23.23 -2.54
N ARG A 577 26.36 -23.98 -1.72
CA ARG A 577 27.71 -23.60 -1.24
C ARG A 577 28.68 -23.39 -2.40
N MET A 578 28.63 -24.23 -3.42
CA MET A 578 29.44 -24.08 -4.64
C MET A 578 29.07 -22.82 -5.42
N ARG A 579 27.77 -22.53 -5.60
CA ARG A 579 27.30 -21.30 -6.27
C ARG A 579 27.68 -20.03 -5.52
N VAL A 580 27.46 -20.00 -4.20
CA VAL A 580 27.87 -18.86 -3.35
C VAL A 580 29.39 -18.66 -3.41
N ARG A 581 30.19 -19.73 -3.32
CA ARG A 581 31.65 -19.64 -3.47
C ARG A 581 32.07 -19.19 -4.87
N PHE A 582 31.41 -19.67 -5.91
CA PHE A 582 31.65 -19.24 -7.28
C PHE A 582 31.35 -17.75 -7.44
N HIS A 583 30.21 -17.25 -6.95
CA HIS A 583 29.90 -15.83 -6.96
C HIS A 583 30.89 -15.02 -6.13
N ALA A 584 31.33 -15.52 -4.99
CA ALA A 584 32.35 -14.87 -4.19
C ALA A 584 33.68 -14.69 -4.94
N GLN A 585 34.05 -15.68 -5.76
CA GLN A 585 35.27 -15.64 -6.57
C GLN A 585 35.11 -14.82 -7.85
N ALA A 586 33.99 -14.98 -8.55
CA ALA A 586 33.70 -14.31 -9.82
C ALA A 586 33.30 -12.85 -9.64
N PHE A 587 32.61 -12.53 -8.54
CA PHE A 587 32.08 -11.20 -8.20
C PHE A 587 32.36 -10.87 -6.72
N PRO A 588 33.63 -10.63 -6.33
CA PRO A 588 34.01 -10.42 -4.92
C PRO A 588 33.28 -9.26 -4.25
N CYS A 589 32.93 -8.22 -5.01
CA CYS A 589 32.17 -7.07 -4.52
C CYS A 589 30.68 -7.35 -4.24
N LEU A 590 30.15 -8.49 -4.71
CA LEU A 590 28.73 -8.88 -4.60
C LEU A 590 28.52 -10.07 -3.65
N SER A 591 29.60 -10.79 -3.30
CA SER A 591 29.62 -11.91 -2.36
C SER A 591 28.92 -11.72 -1.01
N PRO A 592 28.95 -10.53 -0.35
CA PRO A 592 28.40 -10.38 1.00
C PRO A 592 26.87 -10.35 1.06
N LEU A 593 26.18 -10.38 -0.08
CA LEU A 593 24.73 -10.16 -0.17
C LEU A 593 23.90 -11.45 -0.24
N ASP A 594 24.54 -12.62 -0.30
CA ASP A 594 23.82 -13.89 -0.24
C ASP A 594 23.24 -14.13 1.16
N THR A 595 21.90 -14.16 1.27
CA THR A 595 21.19 -14.28 2.56
C THR A 595 20.69 -15.70 2.87
N VAL A 596 20.98 -16.68 2.02
CA VAL A 596 20.49 -18.07 2.14
C VAL A 596 20.83 -18.74 3.47
N TYR A 597 21.90 -18.31 4.14
CA TYR A 597 22.34 -18.87 5.43
C TYR A 597 21.92 -18.02 6.64
N CYS A 598 21.16 -16.95 6.42
CA CYS A 598 20.83 -15.96 7.45
C CYS A 598 19.38 -16.07 7.94
N SER A 599 18.61 -17.06 7.48
CA SER A 599 17.21 -17.25 7.83
C SER A 599 16.84 -18.72 7.89
N SER A 600 15.85 -19.05 8.72
CA SER A 600 15.18 -20.36 8.69
C SER A 600 14.31 -20.57 7.45
N MET A 601 14.11 -19.54 6.62
CA MET A 601 13.29 -19.60 5.40
C MET A 601 14.13 -19.95 4.18
N SER A 602 13.64 -20.88 3.35
CA SER A 602 14.27 -21.19 2.06
C SER A 602 13.78 -20.28 0.92
N GLY A 603 12.46 -20.09 0.83
CA GLY A 603 11.80 -19.16 -0.08
C GLY A 603 11.43 -17.89 0.66
N ARG A 604 11.87 -16.73 0.15
CA ARG A 604 11.59 -15.44 0.76
C ARG A 604 11.22 -14.40 -0.30
N LYS A 605 10.14 -13.68 -0.03
CA LYS A 605 9.58 -12.65 -0.92
C LYS A 605 10.44 -11.38 -0.91
N ALA A 606 10.51 -10.70 -2.04
CA ALA A 606 11.22 -9.43 -2.20
C ALA A 606 10.44 -8.22 -1.62
N ASP A 607 10.09 -8.26 -0.34
CA ASP A 607 9.29 -7.20 0.32
C ASP A 607 10.00 -5.84 0.38
N ALA A 608 11.32 -5.80 0.15
CA ALA A 608 12.10 -4.57 0.17
C ALA A 608 11.72 -3.59 -0.96
N PHE A 609 11.28 -4.07 -2.13
CA PHE A 609 11.06 -3.19 -3.28
C PHE A 609 9.96 -2.15 -3.04
N LYS A 610 8.79 -2.59 -2.54
CA LYS A 610 7.66 -1.71 -2.21
C LYS A 610 8.01 -0.67 -1.13
N ALA A 611 8.84 -1.03 -0.15
CA ALA A 611 9.31 -0.11 0.87
C ALA A 611 10.34 0.87 0.29
N TRP A 612 11.33 0.36 -0.45
CA TRP A 612 12.40 1.15 -1.05
C TRP A 612 11.86 2.21 -2.00
N ILE A 613 10.94 1.84 -2.90
CA ILE A 613 10.41 2.78 -3.90
C ILE A 613 9.53 3.87 -3.26
N LEU A 614 8.75 3.50 -2.24
CA LEU A 614 7.98 4.47 -1.47
C LEU A 614 8.89 5.43 -0.72
N TRP A 615 9.94 4.91 -0.09
CA TRP A 615 10.94 5.74 0.61
C TRP A 615 11.69 6.65 -0.37
N LYS A 616 11.99 6.19 -1.58
CA LYS A 616 12.56 7.05 -2.63
C LYS A 616 11.62 8.17 -3.07
N LYS A 617 10.32 7.91 -3.18
CA LYS A 617 9.29 8.92 -3.50
C LYS A 617 9.18 9.97 -2.38
N MET A 618 9.12 9.52 -1.13
CA MET A 618 8.82 10.37 0.02
C MET A 618 10.05 11.09 0.58
N GLY A 619 11.23 10.46 0.47
CA GLY A 619 12.42 10.84 1.22
C GLY A 619 12.24 10.70 2.74
N ASP A 620 13.30 10.97 3.49
CA ASP A 620 13.27 10.92 4.96
C ASP A 620 12.30 11.95 5.53
N CYS A 621 12.25 13.15 4.94
CA CYS A 621 11.32 14.20 5.37
C CYS A 621 9.86 13.78 5.21
N GLY A 622 9.48 13.18 4.09
CA GLY A 622 8.11 12.71 3.87
C GLY A 622 7.74 11.56 4.80
N MET A 623 8.67 10.63 5.04
CA MET A 623 8.47 9.54 5.99
C MET A 623 8.32 10.05 7.43
N ALA A 624 9.19 10.97 7.86
CA ALA A 624 9.11 11.62 9.17
C ALA A 624 7.81 12.42 9.35
N ASN A 625 7.35 13.13 8.31
CA ASN A 625 6.11 13.90 8.36
C ASN A 625 4.88 13.00 8.60
N ARG A 626 4.83 11.80 7.99
CA ARG A 626 3.76 10.84 8.27
C ARG A 626 3.71 10.46 9.75
N VAL A 627 4.87 10.24 10.37
CA VAL A 627 4.96 9.86 11.78
C VAL A 627 4.59 11.02 12.71
N ARG A 628 4.99 12.26 12.39
CA ARG A 628 4.57 13.46 13.12
C ARG A 628 3.06 13.64 13.10
N LEU A 629 2.43 13.50 11.93
CA LEU A 629 0.98 13.61 11.80
C LEU A 629 0.25 12.59 12.67
N VAL A 630 0.72 11.35 12.74
CA VAL A 630 0.17 10.31 13.64
C VAL A 630 0.20 10.77 15.10
N TYR A 631 1.32 11.34 15.55
CA TYR A 631 1.43 11.86 16.91
C TYR A 631 0.48 13.03 17.15
N THR A 632 0.48 14.02 16.26
CA THR A 632 -0.41 15.19 16.33
C THR A 632 -1.88 14.75 16.38
N HIS A 633 -2.31 13.87 15.47
CA HIS A 633 -3.67 13.33 15.47
C HIS A 633 -4.00 12.59 16.77
N THR A 634 -3.05 11.89 17.36
CA THR A 634 -3.28 11.18 18.64
C THR A 634 -3.52 12.15 19.79
N GLN A 635 -2.73 13.22 19.87
CA GLN A 635 -2.89 14.28 20.89
C GLN A 635 -4.19 15.07 20.67
N GLU A 636 -4.48 15.45 19.42
CA GLU A 636 -5.72 16.15 19.06
C GLU A 636 -6.95 15.31 19.38
N PHE A 637 -6.98 14.03 18.98
CA PHE A 637 -8.11 13.16 19.25
C PHE A 637 -8.35 12.97 20.76
N ALA A 638 -7.28 12.85 21.53
CA ALA A 638 -7.38 12.76 22.99
C ALA A 638 -7.92 14.05 23.62
N ALA A 639 -7.47 15.21 23.17
CA ALA A 639 -8.02 16.49 23.61
C ALA A 639 -9.52 16.60 23.26
N MET A 640 -9.90 16.21 22.03
CA MET A 640 -11.29 16.22 21.57
C MET A 640 -12.20 15.32 22.41
N LEU A 641 -11.75 14.13 22.82
CA LEU A 641 -12.50 13.25 23.72
C LEU A 641 -12.79 13.95 25.07
N THR A 642 -11.81 14.69 25.60
CA THR A 642 -11.98 15.40 26.88
C THR A 642 -12.83 16.66 26.78
N SER A 643 -12.87 17.31 25.62
CA SER A 643 -13.61 18.55 25.37
C SER A 643 -14.93 18.35 24.63
N PHE A 644 -15.34 17.12 24.34
CA PHE A 644 -16.53 16.84 23.55
C PHE A 644 -17.79 17.43 24.23
N PRO A 645 -18.51 18.36 23.58
CA PRO A 645 -19.57 19.11 24.24
C PRO A 645 -20.79 18.23 24.51
N VAL A 646 -21.27 18.30 25.75
CA VAL A 646 -22.44 17.56 26.23
C VAL A 646 -23.75 18.03 25.58
N ARG A 647 -23.87 19.33 25.24
CA ARG A 647 -25.16 20.01 25.05
C ARG A 647 -25.40 20.70 23.70
N LYS A 648 -24.47 20.68 22.74
CA LYS A 648 -24.64 21.43 21.49
C LYS A 648 -24.37 20.59 20.24
N GLN A 649 -25.33 20.67 19.32
CA GLN A 649 -25.35 20.24 17.92
C GLN A 649 -25.89 18.84 17.62
N PHE A 650 -27.19 18.68 17.83
CA PHE A 650 -28.04 18.25 16.72
C PHE A 650 -28.73 19.51 16.20
N ASP A 651 -28.06 20.23 15.29
CA ASP A 651 -28.71 21.29 14.53
C ASP A 651 -29.53 20.58 13.45
N GLU A 652 -30.86 20.69 13.52
CA GLU A 652 -31.84 19.97 12.68
C GLU A 652 -31.54 20.10 11.16
N ALA A 653 -30.78 21.12 10.76
CA ALA A 653 -30.41 21.38 9.37
C ALA A 653 -29.29 20.46 8.81
N GLN A 654 -28.50 19.77 9.64
CA GLN A 654 -27.36 18.95 9.17
C GLN A 654 -27.61 17.44 9.14
N LEU A 655 -28.76 16.96 9.63
CA LEU A 655 -29.18 15.57 9.49
C LEU A 655 -30.29 15.46 8.44
N LYS A 656 -29.91 15.24 7.17
CA LYS A 656 -30.85 14.81 6.11
C LYS A 656 -31.32 13.35 6.29
N TYR A 657 -31.34 12.83 7.50
CA TYR A 657 -31.75 11.46 7.81
C TYR A 657 -32.75 11.50 8.97
N GLU A 658 -33.96 11.05 8.69
CA GLU A 658 -35.17 11.17 9.53
C GLU A 658 -34.97 10.62 10.96
N GLU A 659 -35.37 11.42 11.95
CA GLU A 659 -35.37 11.11 13.39
C GLU A 659 -36.61 10.30 13.83
N PRO A 660 -36.47 9.55 14.95
CA PRO A 660 -37.42 9.78 16.06
C PRO A 660 -36.83 9.71 17.50
N ILE A 661 -35.50 9.69 17.69
CA ILE A 661 -34.89 9.38 19.02
C ILE A 661 -34.51 10.62 19.84
N ILE A 662 -34.35 11.81 19.24
CA ILE A 662 -33.80 13.00 19.92
C ILE A 662 -34.83 13.73 20.80
N GLU A 663 -36.13 13.64 20.52
CA GLU A 663 -37.20 14.34 21.26
C GLU A 663 -37.38 13.91 22.75
N LYS A 664 -36.61 12.94 23.27
CA LYS A 664 -36.76 12.42 24.64
C LYS A 664 -35.62 12.72 25.60
N MET A 665 -34.64 13.56 25.23
CA MET A 665 -33.61 13.98 26.19
C MET A 665 -34.19 15.01 27.19
N PRO A 666 -34.07 14.79 28.52
CA PRO A 666 -34.52 15.76 29.52
C PRO A 666 -33.77 17.09 29.37
N ASN A 667 -34.49 18.21 29.29
CA ASN A 667 -33.93 19.54 29.08
C ASN A 667 -33.09 20.06 30.27
N ASP A 668 -33.24 19.49 31.46
CA ASP A 668 -32.77 20.10 32.70
C ASP A 668 -31.77 19.21 33.47
N VAL A 669 -30.50 19.23 33.07
CA VAL A 669 -29.39 18.80 33.95
C VAL A 669 -28.21 19.76 33.77
N GLU A 670 -28.08 20.72 34.68
CA GLU A 670 -26.84 21.48 34.87
C GLU A 670 -25.95 20.73 35.86
N GLY A 671 -24.86 20.15 35.38
CA GLY A 671 -23.83 19.51 36.19
C GLY A 671 -22.52 19.34 35.41
N ALA A 672 -21.39 19.66 36.04
CA ALA A 672 -20.07 19.74 35.42
C ALA A 672 -19.43 18.38 35.02
N ASN A 673 -20.14 17.25 35.14
CA ASN A 673 -19.59 15.89 35.03
C ASN A 673 -20.31 14.99 34.00
N ASP A 674 -20.82 15.55 32.90
CA ASP A 674 -21.67 14.82 31.94
C ASP A 674 -20.98 14.44 30.61
N ASN A 675 -19.63 14.33 30.60
CA ASN A 675 -18.91 13.88 29.40
C ASN A 675 -19.19 12.39 29.15
N ALA A 676 -19.51 12.03 27.90
CA ALA A 676 -19.72 10.64 27.49
C ALA A 676 -18.40 9.89 27.27
N PHE A 677 -17.30 10.62 27.01
CA PHE A 677 -16.02 10.04 26.63
C PHE A 677 -14.97 10.20 27.73
N HIS A 678 -14.25 9.11 28.04
CA HIS A 678 -13.21 9.11 29.06
C HIS A 678 -11.96 8.39 28.56
N LEU A 679 -10.78 8.99 28.70
CA LEU A 679 -9.52 8.34 28.34
C LEU A 679 -9.27 7.12 29.23
N ALA A 680 -8.87 6.01 28.61
CA ALA A 680 -8.44 4.81 29.32
C ALA A 680 -6.98 4.91 29.77
N PHE A 681 -6.13 5.51 28.95
CA PHE A 681 -4.72 5.77 29.23
C PHE A 681 -4.34 7.15 28.70
N GLN A 682 -3.27 7.75 29.25
CA GLN A 682 -2.66 8.89 28.61
C GLN A 682 -1.98 8.44 27.31
N PRO A 683 -2.28 9.07 26.16
CA PRO A 683 -1.72 8.66 24.88
C PRO A 683 -0.23 9.01 24.80
N THR A 684 0.61 8.01 24.58
CA THR A 684 2.06 8.17 24.49
C THR A 684 2.60 8.12 23.06
N SER A 685 1.84 7.56 22.10
CA SER A 685 2.27 7.47 20.70
C SER A 685 1.16 7.50 19.65
N ALA A 686 0.83 6.36 19.02
CA ALA A 686 -0.03 6.24 17.86
C ALA A 686 -1.43 5.71 18.19
N CYS A 687 -1.75 5.50 19.48
CA CYS A 687 -3.02 4.93 19.91
C CYS A 687 -3.70 5.82 20.95
N THR A 688 -5.00 6.05 20.75
CA THR A 688 -5.88 6.65 21.76
C THR A 688 -6.85 5.58 22.27
N CYS A 689 -6.89 5.38 23.58
CA CYS A 689 -7.80 4.44 24.21
C CYS A 689 -8.83 5.18 25.07
N PHE A 690 -10.11 4.80 24.98
CA PHE A 690 -11.19 5.51 25.65
C PHE A 690 -12.41 4.64 25.92
N TRP A 691 -13.24 5.05 26.88
CA TRP A 691 -14.60 4.57 27.05
C TRP A 691 -15.59 5.57 26.45
N TRP A 692 -16.66 5.04 25.88
CA TRP A 692 -17.92 5.76 25.75
C TRP A 692 -18.87 5.22 26.81
N VAL A 693 -19.41 6.09 27.66
CA VAL A 693 -20.20 5.73 28.84
C VAL A 693 -21.66 6.16 28.63
N PRO A 694 -22.61 5.21 28.61
CA PRO A 694 -24.03 5.52 28.53
C PRO A 694 -24.46 6.47 29.66
N TYR A 695 -25.43 7.35 29.37
CA TYR A 695 -25.92 8.36 30.31
C TYR A 695 -26.21 7.78 31.71
N ASP A 696 -26.97 6.69 31.77
CA ASP A 696 -27.38 6.04 33.01
C ASP A 696 -26.23 5.40 33.82
N LEU A 697 -25.04 5.23 33.23
CA LEU A 697 -23.85 4.69 33.89
C LEU A 697 -22.84 5.76 34.30
N ARG A 698 -22.97 7.02 33.83
CA ARG A 698 -21.96 8.08 34.05
C ARG A 698 -21.70 8.36 35.52
N ASP A 699 -22.75 8.50 36.32
CA ASP A 699 -22.65 8.74 37.77
C ASP A 699 -21.91 7.61 38.50
N ARG A 700 -22.24 6.35 38.17
CA ARG A 700 -21.57 5.19 38.76
C ARG A 700 -20.13 5.07 38.27
N PHE A 701 -19.88 5.36 36.99
CA PHE A 701 -18.55 5.34 36.42
C PHE A 701 -17.61 6.31 37.15
N MET A 702 -18.10 7.51 37.48
CA MET A 702 -17.34 8.51 38.22
C MET A 702 -17.17 8.18 39.71
N LYS A 703 -18.15 7.54 40.36
CA LYS A 703 -18.13 7.23 41.81
C LYS A 703 -17.42 5.91 42.14
N GLU A 704 -17.71 4.86 41.37
CA GLU A 704 -17.25 3.49 41.60
C GLU A 704 -16.00 3.15 40.76
N GLY A 705 -15.75 3.91 39.69
CA GLY A 705 -14.66 3.66 38.73
C GLY A 705 -15.03 2.62 37.66
N PRO A 706 -14.24 2.54 36.56
CA PRO A 706 -14.54 1.65 35.44
C PRO A 706 -14.55 0.17 35.84
N SER A 707 -13.63 -0.27 36.71
CA SER A 707 -13.48 -1.68 37.07
C SER A 707 -14.73 -2.25 37.79
N ALA A 708 -15.46 -1.42 38.54
CA ALA A 708 -16.73 -1.81 39.16
C ALA A 708 -17.85 -2.07 38.13
N LEU A 709 -17.73 -1.49 36.93
CA LEU A 709 -18.68 -1.59 35.82
C LEU A 709 -18.22 -2.55 34.72
N SER A 710 -17.34 -3.51 35.04
CA SER A 710 -16.71 -4.35 34.02
C SER A 710 -17.72 -5.13 33.16
N LYS A 711 -18.83 -5.59 33.74
CA LYS A 711 -19.86 -6.33 33.00
C LYS A 711 -20.65 -5.39 32.09
N GLU A 712 -21.05 -4.25 32.61
CA GLU A 712 -21.81 -3.25 31.88
C GLU A 712 -21.01 -2.69 30.69
N LEU A 713 -19.75 -2.30 30.92
CA LEU A 713 -18.87 -1.76 29.88
C LEU A 713 -18.55 -2.79 28.79
N PHE A 714 -18.44 -4.08 29.13
CA PHE A 714 -18.30 -5.15 28.15
C PHE A 714 -19.54 -5.27 27.26
N THR A 715 -20.74 -5.26 27.85
CA THR A 715 -22.00 -5.29 27.10
C THR A 715 -22.14 -4.06 26.19
N VAL A 716 -21.77 -2.88 26.69
CA VAL A 716 -21.74 -1.63 25.89
C VAL A 716 -20.85 -1.80 24.66
N ALA A 717 -19.61 -2.25 24.84
CA ALA A 717 -18.66 -2.44 23.75
C ALA A 717 -19.14 -3.45 22.71
N CYS A 718 -19.70 -4.59 23.15
CA CYS A 718 -20.23 -5.64 22.27
C CYS A 718 -21.40 -5.14 21.40
N ARG A 719 -22.43 -4.54 22.02
CA ARG A 719 -23.62 -4.08 21.27
C ARG A 719 -23.28 -2.95 20.30
N MET A 720 -22.47 -1.98 20.75
CA MET A 720 -22.03 -0.90 19.87
C MET A 720 -21.18 -1.42 18.71
N ARG A 721 -20.26 -2.37 18.94
CA ARG A 721 -19.44 -2.96 17.87
C ARG A 721 -20.33 -3.65 16.84
N ALA A 722 -21.34 -4.42 17.26
CA ALA A 722 -22.28 -5.06 16.36
C ALA A 722 -23.06 -4.04 15.51
N ALA A 723 -23.53 -2.95 16.13
CA ALA A 723 -24.22 -1.87 15.42
C ALA A 723 -23.31 -1.16 14.39
N LEU A 724 -22.07 -0.81 14.77
CA LEU A 724 -21.09 -0.18 13.90
C LEU A 724 -20.75 -1.04 12.67
N LEU A 725 -20.57 -2.35 12.89
CA LEU A 725 -20.30 -3.32 11.80
C LEU A 725 -21.53 -3.52 10.89
N SER A 726 -22.74 -3.53 11.46
CA SER A 726 -23.98 -3.65 10.69
C SER A 726 -24.22 -2.42 9.81
N GLU A 727 -23.95 -1.22 10.34
CA GLU A 727 -24.07 0.03 9.59
C GLU A 727 -22.93 0.21 8.55
N GLY A 728 -21.75 -0.34 8.83
CA GLY A 728 -20.56 -0.18 7.98
C GLY A 728 -19.98 1.25 8.01
N SER A 729 -20.34 2.05 9.00
CA SER A 729 -19.98 3.48 9.13
C SER A 729 -18.58 3.71 9.70
N LEU A 730 -18.14 2.84 10.61
CA LEU A 730 -16.85 2.92 11.29
C LEU A 730 -16.43 1.52 11.73
N MET A 731 -15.17 1.16 11.53
CA MET A 731 -14.63 -0.11 12.02
C MET A 731 -13.55 0.16 13.06
N ILE A 732 -13.89 -0.04 14.34
CA ILE A 732 -13.03 0.18 15.51
C ILE A 732 -13.06 -1.06 16.42
N SER A 733 -11.96 -1.31 17.13
CA SER A 733 -11.86 -2.41 18.11
C SER A 733 -11.84 -1.96 19.56
N PHE A 734 -12.34 -2.85 20.42
CA PHE A 734 -12.25 -2.73 21.86
C PHE A 734 -11.37 -3.83 22.44
N TYR A 735 -10.77 -3.53 23.59
CA TYR A 735 -9.79 -4.36 24.28
C TYR A 735 -10.06 -4.30 25.79
N SER A 736 -9.49 -5.24 26.52
CA SER A 736 -9.41 -5.19 27.98
C SER A 736 -7.97 -5.46 28.40
N THR A 737 -7.63 -5.03 29.62
CA THR A 737 -6.38 -5.36 30.28
C THR A 737 -6.70 -5.99 31.64
N GLU A 738 -5.67 -6.43 32.37
CA GLU A 738 -5.86 -6.93 33.74
C GLU A 738 -6.46 -5.87 34.67
N GLU A 739 -6.12 -4.60 34.44
CA GLU A 739 -6.51 -3.48 35.33
C GLU A 739 -7.74 -2.71 34.86
N LYS A 740 -8.02 -2.72 33.54
CA LYS A 740 -9.09 -1.94 32.92
C LYS A 740 -10.05 -2.81 32.11
N PRO A 741 -11.38 -2.65 32.31
CA PRO A 741 -12.41 -3.39 31.57
C PRO A 741 -12.51 -2.92 30.12
N ALA A 742 -13.42 -3.49 29.33
CA ALA A 742 -13.56 -3.20 27.90
C ALA A 742 -13.55 -1.70 27.57
N PHE A 743 -12.57 -1.26 26.78
CA PHE A 743 -12.40 0.10 26.25
C PHE A 743 -12.10 0.07 24.75
N TRP A 744 -12.40 1.15 24.04
CA TRP A 744 -12.12 1.32 22.62
C TRP A 744 -10.67 1.73 22.37
N ARG A 745 -10.10 1.35 21.22
CA ARG A 745 -8.79 1.81 20.75
C ARG A 745 -8.90 2.35 19.33
N ILE A 746 -8.43 3.58 19.13
CA ILE A 746 -8.17 4.16 17.81
C ILE A 746 -6.66 4.20 17.56
N PRO A 747 -6.17 3.46 16.57
CA PRO A 747 -4.82 3.62 16.04
C PRO A 747 -4.80 4.74 14.99
N ASN A 748 -4.18 5.88 15.30
CA ASN A 748 -4.15 7.07 14.44
C ASN A 748 -3.12 6.95 13.31
N ILE A 749 -3.16 5.84 12.57
CA ILE A 749 -2.10 5.43 11.62
C ILE A 749 -2.30 6.00 10.22
N ASN A 750 -3.55 6.30 9.85
CA ASN A 750 -3.86 6.88 8.55
C ASN A 750 -3.50 8.39 8.55
N PRO A 751 -2.51 8.84 7.77
CA PRO A 751 -2.11 10.24 7.77
C PRO A 751 -3.09 11.17 7.06
N GLU A 752 -4.12 10.64 6.40
CA GLU A 752 -5.14 11.43 5.68
C GLU A 752 -6.36 11.78 6.54
N ILE A 753 -6.35 11.35 7.80
CA ILE A 753 -7.32 11.82 8.77
C ILE A 753 -7.12 13.32 8.97
N SER A 754 -8.24 14.05 9.00
CA SER A 754 -8.29 15.47 9.28
C SER A 754 -9.00 15.70 10.60
N HIS A 755 -8.95 16.93 11.10
CA HIS A 755 -9.70 17.34 12.29
C HIS A 755 -11.21 17.07 12.15
N GLU A 756 -11.78 17.28 10.96
CA GLU A 756 -13.20 17.03 10.67
C GLU A 756 -13.52 15.53 10.70
N HIS A 757 -12.63 14.69 10.15
CA HIS A 757 -12.77 13.23 10.25
C HIS A 757 -12.75 12.76 11.71
N MET A 758 -11.87 13.32 12.54
CA MET A 758 -11.84 13.03 13.98
C MET A 758 -13.15 13.38 14.69
N TRP A 759 -13.75 14.53 14.36
CA TRP A 759 -15.06 14.92 14.88
C TRP A 759 -16.18 13.99 14.41
N ALA A 760 -16.15 13.60 13.13
CA ALA A 760 -17.12 12.67 12.57
C ALA A 760 -17.09 11.32 13.31
N ILE A 761 -15.90 10.81 13.64
CA ILE A 761 -15.75 9.57 14.42
C ILE A 761 -16.44 9.70 15.79
N LEU A 762 -16.19 10.77 16.53
CA LEU A 762 -16.82 10.99 17.84
C LEU A 762 -18.35 11.08 17.73
N LYS A 763 -18.86 11.78 16.71
CA LYS A 763 -20.30 11.87 16.41
C LYS A 763 -20.89 10.49 16.10
N ILE A 764 -20.22 9.68 15.28
CA ILE A 764 -20.67 8.32 14.95
C ILE A 764 -20.72 7.45 16.21
N VAL A 765 -19.65 7.44 17.01
CA VAL A 765 -19.59 6.64 18.25
C VAL A 765 -20.68 7.08 19.22
N ASN A 766 -20.88 8.39 19.41
CA ASN A 766 -21.90 8.90 20.32
C ASN A 766 -23.32 8.58 19.85
N ARG A 767 -23.61 8.77 18.56
CA ARG A 767 -24.92 8.45 17.96
C ARG A 767 -25.24 6.97 18.08
N VAL A 768 -24.30 6.09 17.73
CA VAL A 768 -24.49 4.63 17.83
C VAL A 768 -24.62 4.20 19.29
N GLY A 769 -23.85 4.81 20.19
CA GLY A 769 -23.99 4.59 21.63
C GLY A 769 -25.40 4.91 22.12
N HIS A 770 -25.95 6.08 21.78
CA HIS A 770 -27.31 6.46 22.15
C HIS A 770 -28.39 5.60 21.48
N PHE A 771 -28.18 5.14 20.25
CA PHE A 771 -29.06 4.18 19.61
C PHE A 771 -29.11 2.85 20.37
N CYS A 772 -27.95 2.31 20.75
CA CYS A 772 -27.87 1.06 21.51
C CYS A 772 -28.40 1.21 22.95
N PHE A 773 -28.11 2.34 23.59
CA PHE A 773 -28.44 2.64 24.99
C PHE A 773 -29.11 4.03 25.13
N PRO A 774 -30.39 4.15 24.76
CA PRO A 774 -31.16 5.36 25.03
C PRO A 774 -31.25 5.64 26.54
N PRO A 775 -31.37 6.90 26.98
CA PRO A 775 -31.54 7.23 28.40
C PRO A 775 -32.72 6.48 29.03
N GLY A 776 -32.54 5.98 30.26
CA GLY A 776 -33.53 5.19 30.99
C GLY A 776 -33.59 3.71 30.59
N THR A 777 -32.66 3.20 29.77
CA THR A 777 -32.65 1.80 29.34
C THR A 777 -31.62 0.98 30.10
N LYS A 778 -32.05 -0.07 30.80
CA LYS A 778 -31.15 -1.00 31.52
C LYS A 778 -30.78 -2.23 30.68
N LYS A 779 -30.52 -2.03 29.39
CA LYS A 779 -30.26 -3.13 28.44
C LYS A 779 -28.99 -3.96 28.76
N TRP A 780 -28.14 -3.48 29.67
CA TRP A 780 -27.01 -4.26 30.21
C TRP A 780 -27.43 -5.36 31.21
N GLU A 781 -28.68 -5.35 31.71
CA GLU A 781 -29.17 -6.33 32.70
C GLU A 781 -29.79 -7.60 32.06
N SER A 782 -30.15 -7.58 30.77
CA SER A 782 -30.98 -8.63 30.14
C SER A 782 -30.37 -9.29 28.89
N ASP A 783 -29.12 -8.99 28.54
CA ASP A 783 -28.50 -9.45 27.30
C ASP A 783 -27.79 -10.81 27.46
N PRO A 784 -28.14 -11.85 26.66
CA PRO A 784 -27.44 -13.15 26.69
C PRO A 784 -25.96 -13.09 26.28
N CYS A 785 -25.46 -11.93 25.83
CA CYS A 785 -24.04 -11.70 25.59
C CYS A 785 -23.18 -11.60 26.88
N LEU A 786 -23.81 -11.62 28.06
CA LEU A 786 -23.10 -11.67 29.34
C LEU A 786 -22.31 -12.99 29.46
N PRO A 787 -20.97 -12.96 29.62
CA PRO A 787 -20.24 -14.14 30.04
C PRO A 787 -20.77 -14.57 31.41
N GLY A 788 -21.25 -15.81 31.52
CA GLY A 788 -21.53 -16.43 32.81
C GLY A 788 -20.31 -16.34 33.72
N ASP A 789 -20.52 -15.93 34.97
CA ASP A 789 -19.54 -15.79 36.06
C ASP A 789 -18.14 -15.27 35.67
N CYS A 790 -17.98 -13.94 35.77
CA CYS A 790 -16.68 -13.27 35.88
C CYS A 790 -15.96 -13.66 37.19
N SER A 791 -15.50 -14.90 37.29
CA SER A 791 -14.19 -15.15 37.88
C SER A 791 -13.18 -14.91 36.76
N MET A 792 -12.21 -14.01 36.98
CA MET A 792 -11.12 -13.77 36.03
C MET A 792 -10.56 -15.12 35.54
N PRO A 793 -10.69 -15.49 34.26
CA PRO A 793 -9.87 -16.57 33.73
C PRO A 793 -8.45 -16.01 33.73
N SER A 794 -7.57 -16.63 34.51
CA SER A 794 -6.14 -16.40 34.38
C SER A 794 -5.74 -16.74 32.93
N ARG A 795 -5.39 -15.71 32.15
CA ARG A 795 -4.88 -15.71 30.76
C ARG A 795 -5.96 -15.75 29.64
N PRO A 796 -5.75 -14.98 28.56
CA PRO A 796 -6.63 -15.03 27.39
C PRO A 796 -6.41 -16.35 26.65
N ALA A 797 -7.39 -17.25 26.75
CA ALA A 797 -7.55 -18.32 25.77
C ALA A 797 -8.02 -17.71 24.44
N THR A 798 -7.47 -18.24 23.35
CA THR A 798 -7.80 -18.01 21.94
C THR A 798 -9.28 -17.67 21.68
N PRO A 799 -9.59 -16.80 20.69
CA PRO A 799 -10.97 -16.45 20.38
C PRO A 799 -11.72 -17.70 19.92
N ALA A 800 -12.61 -18.19 20.78
CA ALA A 800 -13.54 -19.24 20.44
C ALA A 800 -14.49 -18.75 19.34
N SER A 801 -14.81 -19.64 18.42
CA SER A 801 -15.75 -19.43 17.31
C SER A 801 -17.14 -19.08 17.83
N THR A 802 -17.45 -17.79 17.94
CA THR A 802 -18.83 -17.31 18.00
C THR A 802 -19.28 -16.99 16.58
N SER A 803 -20.33 -17.67 16.14
CA SER A 803 -21.05 -17.33 14.92
C SER A 803 -21.57 -15.90 15.04
N TRP A 804 -20.97 -14.96 14.29
CA TRP A 804 -21.40 -13.57 14.23
C TRP A 804 -22.72 -13.48 13.45
N LEU A 805 -23.84 -13.69 14.13
CA LEU A 805 -25.14 -13.25 13.66
C LEU A 805 -25.37 -11.85 14.20
N VAL A 806 -25.50 -10.87 13.31
CA VAL A 806 -26.05 -9.55 13.65
C VAL A 806 -27.45 -9.78 14.21
N PRO A 807 -27.77 -9.38 15.46
CA PRO A 807 -29.11 -9.55 16.00
C PRO A 807 -30.18 -8.91 15.09
N PRO A 808 -31.36 -9.55 14.88
CA PRO A 808 -32.40 -9.08 13.95
C PRO A 808 -32.88 -7.64 14.22
N GLU A 809 -32.76 -7.20 15.48
CA GLU A 809 -33.03 -5.83 15.93
C GLU A 809 -32.19 -4.74 15.23
N PHE A 810 -31.07 -5.10 14.58
CA PHE A 810 -30.24 -4.17 13.81
C PHE A 810 -30.59 -4.11 12.32
N ASP A 811 -31.59 -4.86 11.83
CA ASP A 811 -32.03 -4.76 10.44
C ASP A 811 -32.74 -3.44 10.12
N GLU A 812 -33.31 -2.73 11.12
CA GLU A 812 -33.86 -1.39 10.91
C GLU A 812 -32.79 -0.32 10.66
N LEU A 813 -31.58 -0.47 11.20
CA LEU A 813 -30.44 0.39 10.87
C LEU A 813 -29.99 0.23 9.41
N LYS A 814 -30.20 -0.94 8.81
CA LYS A 814 -29.94 -1.15 7.38
C LYS A 814 -30.95 -0.41 6.51
N LYS A 815 -32.18 -0.21 6.99
CA LYS A 815 -33.30 0.43 6.26
C LYS A 815 -33.25 1.96 6.31
N THR A 816 -32.61 2.55 7.31
CA THR A 816 -32.41 4.01 7.42
C THR A 816 -31.38 4.54 6.42
N ARG A 817 -30.63 3.67 5.72
CA ARG A 817 -30.09 3.97 4.39
C ARG A 817 -31.18 3.65 3.37
N SER A 818 -31.80 4.68 2.79
CA SER A 818 -32.78 4.49 1.72
C SER A 818 -32.19 3.58 0.63
N ALA A 819 -32.93 2.51 0.33
CA ALA A 819 -32.63 1.54 -0.72
C ALA A 819 -32.74 2.13 -2.14
N ALA A 820 -32.46 3.42 -2.33
CA ALA A 820 -32.68 4.15 -3.57
C ALA A 820 -31.40 4.45 -4.38
N GLN A 821 -30.19 4.12 -3.89
CA GLN A 821 -28.95 4.53 -4.59
C GLN A 821 -27.82 3.49 -4.69
N LEU A 822 -27.99 2.24 -4.23
CA LEU A 822 -26.97 1.18 -4.38
C LEU A 822 -27.21 0.18 -5.53
N LEU A 823 -28.29 0.35 -6.30
CA LEU A 823 -28.58 -0.45 -7.50
C LEU A 823 -28.99 0.43 -8.69
N GLY A 824 -28.22 1.49 -8.94
CA GLY A 824 -28.30 2.23 -10.19
C GLY A 824 -27.73 1.40 -11.34
N GLY A 825 -28.54 0.53 -11.93
CA GLY A 825 -28.25 -0.07 -13.24
C GLY A 825 -28.30 -1.59 -13.35
N ILE A 826 -29.32 -2.25 -12.79
CA ILE A 826 -29.83 -3.50 -13.39
C ILE A 826 -31.36 -3.41 -13.32
N GLU A 827 -31.99 -3.03 -14.44
CA GLU A 827 -33.41 -3.28 -14.65
C GLU A 827 -33.61 -4.81 -14.65
N ALA A 828 -34.05 -5.35 -13.53
CA ALA A 828 -34.65 -6.67 -13.49
C ALA A 828 -35.98 -6.59 -14.24
N THR A 829 -35.96 -6.91 -15.54
CA THR A 829 -37.19 -7.29 -16.25
C THR A 829 -37.70 -8.55 -15.58
N GLY A 830 -38.78 -8.40 -14.82
CA GLY A 830 -39.43 -9.49 -14.12
C GLY A 830 -40.06 -10.50 -15.06
N GLU A 831 -40.07 -11.75 -14.64
CA GLU A 831 -41.22 -12.65 -14.73
C GLU A 831 -40.97 -13.89 -13.84
N PHE A 832 -41.65 -13.86 -12.69
CA PHE A 832 -42.50 -14.93 -12.12
C PHE A 832 -41.97 -16.32 -11.68
N ILE A 833 -42.40 -16.64 -10.45
CA ILE A 833 -42.68 -17.95 -9.77
C ILE A 833 -41.50 -18.72 -9.20
#